data_AF-A0A1E7W6R4-F1
#
_entry.id   AF-A0A1E7W6R4-F1
#
_cell.length_a   1.000
_cell.length_b   1.000
_cell.length_c   1.000
_cell.angle_alpha   90.00
_cell.angle_beta   90.00
_cell.angle_gamma   90.00
#
_symmetry.space_group_name_H-M   'P 1'
#
loop_
_entity.id
_entity.type
_entity.pdbx_description
1 polymer ?
#
loop_
_entity_poly.entity_id
_entity_poly.type
_entity_poly.pdbx_seq_one_letter_code
_entity_poly.pdbx_strand_id
1 'polypeptide(L)'
;MLSTPAVGCVVRKHGGAIGIAGVGGAATAAASATSLTGNVSATAVANGGAGGNGADIAWRGARGGNATLNNAVRGTTTGGSVTLAQRATGGKAGDSFDTIPPYQDLVGDARGGNAVSTLVLEDNVASGLALDIASTGGNGGALSDTGISPNAGGNASSALTLTSGRNGAGIDAQVAAVGGMGGSTPFGGGIGGNASASADLRGKSAVDGRVVATGGAGGTGGNATASLRASGAGTVRGTAEANAGAGREQWPLTRSNYGAATANLALSGDGALGAASSNGGYATSNTNVSTTGMQAVDVQSQAVANGANGADIGSAIANTVVNTVRAGISAGTAAVRAVSVALGGERIEKATATTDVRAAGDIVASSRAVGGYTSNGATDSLAGETVSTTRAITSGAHNVSVTATALSNIGDANGARAFRGNGTASAYGRSGSGIVESVAVARGGVYGYGYEEGNGHANAAATAVTTQRGGVSLARAEGEALTLNVKATAQGIAAGGGAVTYAAGARSTQGTLAQTSASSAYRDSAFQLPQLAAVSTMTAHVGAGPVNPAALGLGANVAAAIPTVLGTGVHAAGIEAPLSETPAVLATTGEFSFATDSAQRLLLGFVSSTFTGGSFDALDLTISNNGVTLLSQSFTTLAAANLFFNDHVLDLGSFGAGSQHLVINSSLTYAQQGAYAFNYVLGGDALFRTSALGVATLDSVSAVPEPSAWLMMSLGMGGMLLVARRRKSKTVC
;
A
#
# COMPACT_ATOMS: atom_id res chain seq x y z
N MET A 1 7.27 -44.89 -27.70
CA MET A 1 6.48 -45.57 -26.66
C MET A 1 6.93 -47.03 -26.59
N LEU A 2 7.73 -47.39 -25.59
CA LEU A 2 7.97 -48.76 -25.16
C LEU A 2 7.80 -48.72 -23.63
N SER A 3 6.69 -49.25 -23.16
CA SER A 3 6.36 -49.40 -21.74
C SER A 3 6.83 -50.79 -21.32
N THR A 4 7.89 -50.86 -20.52
CA THR A 4 8.30 -52.08 -19.82
C THR A 4 7.65 -52.10 -18.43
N PRO A 5 6.85 -53.13 -18.08
CA PRO A 5 6.27 -53.23 -16.75
C PRO A 5 7.33 -53.64 -15.72
N ALA A 6 7.38 -52.92 -14.61
CA ALA A 6 8.17 -53.31 -13.44
C ALA A 6 7.52 -54.53 -12.78
N VAL A 7 8.25 -55.65 -12.76
CA VAL A 7 7.85 -56.88 -12.07
C VAL A 7 8.24 -56.74 -10.59
N GLY A 8 7.26 -56.53 -9.73
CA GLY A 8 7.44 -56.56 -8.27
C GLY A 8 7.38 -58.00 -7.76
N CYS A 9 8.51 -58.53 -7.28
CA CYS A 9 8.57 -59.80 -6.56
C CYS A 9 8.09 -59.60 -5.11
N VAL A 10 6.98 -60.24 -4.73
CA VAL A 10 6.48 -60.26 -3.35
C VAL A 10 6.93 -61.55 -2.68
N VAL A 11 7.93 -61.46 -1.80
CA VAL A 11 8.34 -62.56 -0.92
C VAL A 11 7.55 -62.46 0.38
N ARG A 12 6.63 -63.40 0.64
CA ARG A 12 6.03 -63.59 1.97
C ARG A 12 6.80 -64.67 2.72
N LYS A 13 7.60 -64.27 3.70
CA LYS A 13 8.13 -65.19 4.73
C LYS A 13 7.32 -65.00 6.01
N HIS A 14 6.58 -66.04 6.42
CA HIS A 14 5.99 -66.13 7.75
C HIS A 14 6.99 -66.85 8.67
N GLY A 15 7.67 -66.09 9.52
CA GLY A 15 8.49 -66.59 10.62
C GLY A 15 8.44 -65.55 11.74
N GLY A 16 8.00 -65.97 12.93
CA GLY A 16 7.69 -65.10 14.07
C GLY A 16 8.91 -64.37 14.64
N ALA A 17 9.20 -63.20 14.09
CA ALA A 17 10.07 -62.19 14.68
C ALA A 17 9.31 -60.85 14.65
N ILE A 18 9.53 -60.03 15.68
CA ILE A 18 9.01 -58.66 15.83
C ILE A 18 9.22 -57.90 14.50
N GLY A 19 8.16 -57.77 13.70
CA GLY A 19 8.28 -57.35 12.31
C GLY A 19 8.30 -55.83 12.17
N ILE A 20 9.42 -55.28 11.70
CA ILE A 20 9.48 -53.90 11.22
C ILE A 20 8.83 -53.88 9.84
N ALA A 21 7.83 -53.02 9.62
CA ALA A 21 7.23 -52.89 8.29
C ALA A 21 8.29 -52.40 7.27
N GLY A 22 8.17 -52.86 6.02
CA GLY A 22 9.12 -52.52 4.97
C GLY A 22 9.04 -51.04 4.57
N VAL A 23 10.19 -50.36 4.48
CA VAL A 23 10.27 -49.00 3.91
C VAL A 23 9.87 -49.02 2.44
N GLY A 24 9.14 -47.99 2.01
CA GLY A 24 8.76 -47.85 0.60
C GLY A 24 9.97 -47.71 -0.33
N GLY A 25 9.94 -48.38 -1.48
CA GLY A 25 11.02 -48.30 -2.47
C GLY A 25 11.17 -46.91 -3.09
N ALA A 26 12.40 -46.45 -3.31
CA ALA A 26 12.66 -45.21 -4.04
C ALA A 26 12.35 -45.35 -5.54
N ALA A 27 11.99 -44.25 -6.20
CA ALA A 27 11.64 -44.24 -7.62
C ALA A 27 12.36 -43.14 -8.41
N THR A 28 12.75 -43.49 -9.64
CA THR A 28 13.36 -42.62 -10.66
C THR A 28 12.79 -42.98 -12.03
N ALA A 29 12.74 -42.05 -12.97
CA ALA A 29 12.34 -42.31 -14.36
C ALA A 29 13.15 -41.44 -15.32
N ALA A 30 13.18 -41.80 -16.61
CA ALA A 30 13.76 -40.98 -17.66
C ALA A 30 13.01 -41.16 -18.99
N ALA A 31 12.96 -40.10 -19.80
CA ALA A 31 12.37 -40.10 -21.14
C ALA A 31 13.14 -39.17 -22.09
N SER A 32 13.22 -39.53 -23.36
CA SER A 32 13.84 -38.70 -24.40
C SER A 32 13.09 -38.79 -25.71
N ALA A 33 12.98 -37.69 -26.45
CA ALA A 33 12.41 -37.66 -27.79
C ALA A 33 13.24 -36.75 -28.71
N THR A 34 13.29 -37.08 -30.00
CA THR A 34 14.00 -36.30 -31.02
C THR A 34 13.16 -36.23 -32.28
N SER A 35 13.22 -35.11 -32.99
CA SER A 35 12.57 -34.92 -34.29
C SER A 35 13.43 -34.01 -35.14
N LEU A 36 13.44 -34.19 -36.47
CA LEU A 36 14.21 -33.28 -37.33
C LEU A 36 13.49 -31.94 -37.48
N THR A 37 12.19 -31.96 -37.78
CA THR A 37 11.41 -30.74 -38.07
C THR A 37 10.08 -30.66 -37.33
N GLY A 38 9.64 -31.76 -36.72
CA GLY A 38 8.37 -31.84 -36.02
C GLY A 38 8.48 -31.43 -34.54
N ASN A 39 7.33 -31.34 -33.90
CA ASN A 39 7.26 -31.08 -32.47
C ASN A 39 7.75 -32.31 -31.68
N VAL A 40 8.29 -32.06 -30.50
CA VAL A 40 8.86 -33.09 -29.63
C VAL A 40 8.20 -33.04 -28.26
N SER A 41 7.81 -34.20 -27.76
CA SER A 41 7.25 -34.34 -26.40
C SER A 41 7.92 -35.48 -25.65
N ALA A 42 8.32 -35.23 -24.39
CA ALA A 42 8.85 -36.25 -23.50
C ALA A 42 8.33 -36.05 -22.07
N THR A 43 7.95 -37.15 -21.40
CA THR A 43 7.39 -37.13 -20.05
C THR A 43 8.04 -38.21 -19.18
N ALA A 44 8.53 -37.83 -18.00
CA ALA A 44 9.02 -38.75 -16.98
C ALA A 44 8.18 -38.62 -15.70
N VAL A 45 7.74 -39.77 -15.15
CA VAL A 45 6.95 -39.85 -13.92
C VAL A 45 7.60 -40.85 -12.97
N ALA A 46 7.88 -40.44 -11.74
CA ALA A 46 8.41 -41.30 -10.68
C ALA A 46 7.50 -41.27 -9.45
N ASN A 47 7.07 -42.44 -8.99
CA ASN A 47 6.23 -42.61 -7.80
C ASN A 47 6.94 -43.50 -6.78
N GLY A 48 7.30 -42.94 -5.63
CA GLY A 48 7.88 -43.69 -4.52
C GLY A 48 6.90 -44.73 -3.98
N GLY A 49 7.41 -45.90 -3.60
CA GLY A 49 6.61 -46.96 -3.00
C GLY A 49 6.03 -46.53 -1.65
N ALA A 50 4.84 -47.01 -1.30
CA ALA A 50 4.28 -46.79 0.03
C ALA A 50 5.11 -47.54 1.10
N GLY A 51 5.21 -46.97 2.29
CA GLY A 51 5.71 -47.67 3.47
C GLY A 51 4.71 -48.74 3.91
N GLY A 52 5.22 -49.87 4.41
CA GLY A 52 4.39 -50.92 4.96
C GLY A 52 3.68 -50.46 6.24
N ASN A 53 2.44 -50.91 6.41
CA ASN A 53 1.67 -50.70 7.64
C ASN A 53 2.18 -51.63 8.74
N GLY A 54 2.14 -51.18 10.00
CA GLY A 54 2.20 -52.10 11.14
C GLY A 54 0.98 -53.01 11.13
N ALA A 55 1.13 -54.30 11.51
CA ALA A 55 0.03 -55.27 11.44
C ALA A 55 -0.66 -55.54 12.79
N ASP A 56 -0.07 -55.15 13.93
CA ASP A 56 -0.58 -55.44 15.28
C ASP A 56 0.09 -54.56 16.37
N ILE A 57 -0.25 -54.82 17.64
CA ILE A 57 0.36 -54.27 18.85
C ILE A 57 1.89 -54.36 18.78
N ALA A 58 2.57 -53.21 18.90
CA ALA A 58 4.03 -53.03 18.75
C ALA A 58 4.62 -53.01 17.33
N TRP A 59 3.80 -52.92 16.27
CA TRP A 59 4.29 -52.86 14.88
C TRP A 59 4.29 -51.42 14.35
N ARG A 60 5.44 -51.00 13.80
CA ARG A 60 5.66 -49.64 13.29
C ARG A 60 5.23 -49.53 11.85
N GLY A 61 4.56 -48.44 11.50
CA GLY A 61 4.46 -47.98 10.13
C GLY A 61 5.84 -47.55 9.61
N ALA A 62 6.14 -47.87 8.36
CA ALA A 62 7.41 -47.54 7.73
C ALA A 62 7.34 -46.22 6.93
N ARG A 63 8.50 -45.62 6.67
CA ARG A 63 8.59 -44.45 5.78
C ARG A 63 8.11 -44.78 4.37
N GLY A 64 7.50 -43.80 3.72
CA GLY A 64 7.29 -43.83 2.28
C GLY A 64 8.60 -43.68 1.49
N GLY A 65 8.64 -44.23 0.29
CA GLY A 65 9.79 -44.16 -0.61
C GLY A 65 9.93 -42.79 -1.26
N ASN A 66 11.17 -42.33 -1.47
CA ASN A 66 11.42 -41.05 -2.15
C ASN A 66 11.23 -41.16 -3.67
N ALA A 67 10.83 -40.07 -4.33
CA ALA A 67 10.85 -39.95 -5.79
C ALA A 67 11.80 -38.84 -6.22
N THR A 68 12.70 -39.13 -7.16
CA THR A 68 13.70 -38.17 -7.63
C THR A 68 13.82 -38.18 -9.15
N LEU A 69 13.64 -37.01 -9.76
CA LEU A 69 13.86 -36.76 -11.17
C LEU A 69 14.92 -35.65 -11.29
N ASN A 70 16.06 -35.97 -11.91
CA ASN A 70 17.13 -35.01 -12.17
C ASN A 70 17.48 -35.09 -13.65
N ASN A 71 17.12 -34.05 -14.42
CA ASN A 71 17.30 -33.99 -15.86
C ASN A 71 16.77 -35.25 -16.58
N ALA A 72 15.69 -35.81 -16.03
CA ALA A 72 15.00 -37.02 -16.48
C ALA A 72 14.29 -36.89 -17.83
N VAL A 73 14.12 -35.68 -18.38
CA VAL A 73 13.51 -35.51 -19.71
C VAL A 73 14.42 -34.73 -20.63
N ARG A 74 14.45 -35.13 -21.90
CA ARG A 74 15.20 -34.45 -22.97
C ARG A 74 14.37 -34.42 -24.26
N GLY A 75 14.44 -33.31 -24.98
CA GLY A 75 13.80 -33.12 -26.28
C GLY A 75 14.71 -32.31 -27.20
N THR A 76 14.83 -32.68 -28.47
CA THR A 76 15.57 -31.88 -29.47
C THR A 76 14.83 -31.87 -30.81
N THR A 77 14.72 -30.68 -31.42
CA THR A 77 14.12 -30.48 -32.74
C THR A 77 14.75 -29.32 -33.49
N THR A 78 14.70 -29.32 -34.82
CA THR A 78 15.12 -28.18 -35.66
C THR A 78 13.88 -27.53 -36.24
N GLY A 79 13.45 -26.39 -35.69
CA GLY A 79 12.28 -25.67 -36.22
C GLY A 79 10.96 -25.97 -35.53
N GLY A 80 10.77 -27.16 -34.96
CA GLY A 80 9.59 -27.52 -34.17
C GLY A 80 9.60 -26.97 -32.74
N SER A 81 8.51 -27.19 -31.99
CA SER A 81 8.45 -26.88 -30.55
C SER A 81 8.88 -28.07 -29.69
N VAL A 82 9.34 -27.79 -28.47
CA VAL A 82 9.71 -28.80 -27.47
C VAL A 82 8.77 -28.70 -26.27
N THR A 83 8.15 -29.81 -25.91
CA THR A 83 7.30 -29.96 -24.72
C THR A 83 7.89 -31.00 -23.78
N LEU A 84 8.19 -30.61 -22.54
CA LEU A 84 8.82 -31.52 -21.56
C LEU A 84 8.05 -31.54 -20.25
N ALA A 85 7.88 -32.72 -19.65
CA ALA A 85 7.23 -32.84 -18.35
C ALA A 85 7.96 -33.79 -17.38
N GLN A 86 8.17 -33.36 -16.13
CA GLN A 86 8.71 -34.19 -15.05
C GLN A 86 7.80 -34.15 -13.83
N ARG A 87 7.39 -35.31 -13.33
CA ARG A 87 6.53 -35.42 -12.13
C ARG A 87 7.07 -36.42 -11.13
N ALA A 88 7.46 -35.95 -9.95
CA ALA A 88 7.92 -36.79 -8.84
C ALA A 88 6.87 -36.84 -7.71
N THR A 89 6.48 -38.03 -7.27
CA THR A 89 5.54 -38.23 -6.15
C THR A 89 6.16 -39.11 -5.09
N GLY A 90 6.34 -38.60 -3.87
CA GLY A 90 6.81 -39.38 -2.74
C GLY A 90 5.76 -40.40 -2.28
N GLY A 91 6.20 -41.55 -1.80
CA GLY A 91 5.33 -42.60 -1.28
C GLY A 91 4.66 -42.20 0.03
N LYS A 92 3.43 -42.67 0.28
CA LYS A 92 2.77 -42.52 1.59
C LYS A 92 3.55 -43.30 2.65
N ALA A 93 3.66 -42.79 3.87
CA ALA A 93 4.10 -43.61 5.00
C ALA A 93 3.05 -44.68 5.35
N GLY A 94 3.50 -45.76 5.97
CA GLY A 94 2.63 -46.77 6.56
C GLY A 94 2.01 -46.29 7.86
N ASP A 95 0.81 -46.79 8.15
CA ASP A 95 0.09 -46.48 9.38
C ASP A 95 0.72 -47.27 10.56
N SER A 96 0.69 -46.67 11.76
CA SER A 96 1.23 -47.24 13.00
C SER A 96 0.09 -47.55 13.98
N PHE A 97 0.17 -48.71 14.64
CA PHE A 97 -0.80 -49.16 15.64
C PHE A 97 -0.19 -49.12 17.05
N ASP A 98 -1.04 -49.26 18.07
CA ASP A 98 -0.75 -48.97 19.47
C ASP A 98 0.53 -49.64 20.02
N THR A 99 1.25 -48.90 20.87
CA THR A 99 2.49 -49.33 21.53
C THR A 99 2.22 -49.60 23.01
N ILE A 100 2.12 -50.87 23.39
CA ILE A 100 2.03 -51.28 24.80
C ILE A 100 3.41 -51.08 25.47
N PRO A 101 3.48 -50.50 26.69
CA PRO A 101 4.70 -50.50 27.51
C PRO A 101 5.32 -51.90 27.62
N PRO A 102 6.64 -52.09 27.48
CA PRO A 102 7.70 -51.08 27.56
C PRO A 102 8.19 -50.51 26.21
N TYR A 103 7.52 -50.78 25.09
CA TYR A 103 8.05 -50.45 23.75
C TYR A 103 7.79 -49.01 23.28
N GLN A 104 7.57 -48.06 24.19
CA GLN A 104 7.20 -46.68 23.87
C GLN A 104 8.37 -45.84 23.32
N ASP A 105 9.62 -46.16 23.67
CA ASP A 105 10.82 -45.44 23.19
C ASP A 105 11.19 -45.77 21.73
N LEU A 106 10.50 -46.73 21.14
CA LEU A 106 10.72 -47.21 19.79
C LEU A 106 9.87 -46.39 18.79
N VAL A 107 10.04 -45.06 18.79
CA VAL A 107 9.32 -44.13 17.91
C VAL A 107 9.51 -44.54 16.44
N GLY A 108 8.42 -44.93 15.78
CA GLY A 108 8.43 -45.34 14.38
C GLY A 108 8.48 -44.14 13.45
N ASP A 109 9.30 -44.25 12.41
CA ASP A 109 9.46 -43.18 11.44
C ASP A 109 8.42 -43.30 10.32
N ALA A 110 7.16 -43.02 10.65
CA ALA A 110 6.04 -43.05 9.71
C ALA A 110 5.94 -41.74 8.91
N ARG A 111 7.07 -41.30 8.33
CA ARG A 111 7.15 -40.09 7.48
C ARG A 111 6.85 -40.41 6.02
N GLY A 112 6.13 -39.50 5.37
CA GLY A 112 5.94 -39.55 3.92
C GLY A 112 7.27 -39.40 3.17
N GLY A 113 7.36 -40.04 2.00
CA GLY A 113 8.54 -39.95 1.13
C GLY A 113 8.68 -38.56 0.52
N ASN A 114 9.92 -38.11 0.31
CA ASN A 114 10.19 -36.83 -0.33
C ASN A 114 10.05 -36.92 -1.86
N ALA A 115 9.73 -35.80 -2.51
CA ALA A 115 9.70 -35.66 -3.95
C ALA A 115 10.61 -34.54 -4.44
N VAL A 116 11.47 -34.83 -5.42
CA VAL A 116 12.40 -33.86 -6.01
C VAL A 116 12.34 -33.95 -7.53
N SER A 117 12.16 -32.80 -8.20
CA SER A 117 12.13 -32.68 -9.66
C SER A 117 13.00 -31.49 -10.10
N THR A 118 14.10 -31.76 -10.82
CA THR A 118 15.06 -30.74 -11.24
C THR A 118 15.36 -30.87 -12.73
N LEU A 119 15.29 -29.75 -13.47
CA LEU A 119 15.59 -29.70 -14.89
C LEU A 119 16.39 -28.45 -15.25
N VAL A 120 17.46 -28.65 -16.00
CA VAL A 120 18.26 -27.60 -16.65
C VAL A 120 18.20 -27.86 -18.15
N LEU A 121 17.70 -26.88 -18.91
CA LEU A 121 17.60 -26.96 -20.37
C LEU A 121 18.13 -25.68 -21.01
N GLU A 122 19.01 -25.86 -21.99
CA GLU A 122 19.39 -24.82 -22.94
C GLU A 122 19.03 -25.32 -24.34
N ASP A 123 18.25 -24.53 -25.08
CA ASP A 123 17.85 -24.85 -26.45
C ASP A 123 18.03 -23.62 -27.36
N ASN A 124 18.76 -23.83 -28.45
CA ASN A 124 19.12 -22.78 -29.41
C ASN A 124 18.38 -22.93 -30.75
N VAL A 125 17.53 -23.95 -30.91
CA VAL A 125 16.99 -24.39 -32.21
C VAL A 125 15.47 -24.56 -32.24
N ALA A 126 14.83 -24.90 -31.12
CA ALA A 126 13.39 -25.04 -31.03
C ALA A 126 12.68 -23.69 -31.28
N SER A 127 11.53 -23.71 -31.97
CA SER A 127 10.72 -22.51 -32.20
C SER A 127 9.90 -22.08 -30.98
N GLY A 128 9.82 -22.92 -29.96
CA GLY A 128 9.17 -22.62 -28.69
C GLY A 128 9.41 -23.73 -27.68
N LEU A 129 9.39 -23.37 -26.40
CA LEU A 129 9.66 -24.27 -25.28
C LEU A 129 8.46 -24.25 -24.31
N ALA A 130 7.87 -25.41 -24.06
CA ALA A 130 6.79 -25.61 -23.09
C ALA A 130 7.21 -26.64 -22.03
N LEU A 131 7.25 -26.27 -20.74
CA LEU A 131 7.75 -27.15 -19.68
C LEU A 131 6.81 -27.23 -18.47
N ASP A 132 6.59 -28.45 -17.95
CA ASP A 132 5.80 -28.72 -16.74
C ASP A 132 6.62 -29.55 -15.73
N ILE A 133 7.03 -28.95 -14.62
CA ILE A 133 7.84 -29.58 -13.58
C ILE A 133 7.06 -29.62 -12.27
N ALA A 134 6.75 -30.82 -11.77
CA ALA A 134 5.97 -30.99 -10.55
C ALA A 134 6.63 -31.95 -9.56
N SER A 135 6.44 -31.66 -8.27
CA SER A 135 6.81 -32.53 -7.16
C SER A 135 5.71 -32.55 -6.10
N THR A 136 5.37 -33.74 -5.59
CA THR A 136 4.38 -33.93 -4.53
C THR A 136 4.94 -34.84 -3.45
N GLY A 137 5.11 -34.33 -2.24
CA GLY A 137 5.56 -35.12 -1.09
C GLY A 137 4.51 -36.16 -0.68
N GLY A 138 4.97 -37.29 -0.16
CA GLY A 138 4.08 -38.33 0.34
C GLY A 138 3.41 -37.93 1.66
N ASN A 139 2.21 -38.42 1.94
CA ASN A 139 1.56 -38.13 3.23
C ASN A 139 2.21 -38.94 4.37
N GLY A 140 2.21 -38.38 5.58
CA GLY A 140 2.56 -39.10 6.81
C GLY A 140 1.56 -40.23 7.13
N GLY A 141 1.99 -41.19 7.95
CA GLY A 141 1.15 -42.31 8.39
C GLY A 141 0.12 -41.88 9.44
N ALA A 142 -0.97 -42.63 9.58
CA ALA A 142 -1.91 -42.43 10.69
C ALA A 142 -1.44 -43.17 11.95
N LEU A 143 -1.79 -42.64 13.12
CA LEU A 143 -1.73 -43.32 14.41
C LEU A 143 -3.15 -43.58 14.91
N SER A 144 -3.41 -44.79 15.40
CA SER A 144 -4.73 -45.16 15.94
C SER A 144 -4.93 -44.79 17.41
N ASP A 145 -3.88 -44.51 18.18
CA ASP A 145 -3.95 -44.33 19.65
C ASP A 145 -2.99 -43.24 20.20
N THR A 146 -2.91 -43.10 21.53
CA THR A 146 -2.19 -42.10 22.37
C THR A 146 -0.70 -41.89 22.10
N GLY A 147 -0.10 -42.60 21.16
CA GLY A 147 1.32 -42.46 20.81
C GLY A 147 1.65 -41.09 20.20
N ILE A 148 2.75 -40.48 20.66
CA ILE A 148 3.25 -39.19 20.18
C ILE A 148 4.34 -39.43 19.11
N SER A 149 4.00 -39.98 17.94
CA SER A 149 4.99 -40.08 16.85
C SER A 149 4.85 -38.92 15.86
N PRO A 150 5.95 -38.26 15.47
CA PRO A 150 5.93 -37.20 14.46
C PRO A 150 5.70 -37.80 13.07
N ASN A 151 4.43 -38.03 12.72
CA ASN A 151 4.03 -38.48 11.40
C ASN A 151 4.10 -37.31 10.42
N ALA A 152 5.31 -36.90 10.02
CA ALA A 152 5.46 -35.77 9.11
C ALA A 152 5.11 -36.16 7.66
N GLY A 153 4.52 -35.22 6.93
CA GLY A 153 4.45 -35.29 5.48
C GLY A 153 5.83 -35.16 4.85
N GLY A 154 6.00 -35.76 3.67
CA GLY A 154 7.22 -35.65 2.87
C GLY A 154 7.36 -34.27 2.25
N ASN A 155 8.60 -33.81 2.09
CA ASN A 155 8.88 -32.53 1.44
C ASN A 155 8.81 -32.64 -0.09
N ALA A 156 8.53 -31.53 -0.75
CA ALA A 156 8.48 -31.40 -2.20
C ALA A 156 9.39 -30.27 -2.70
N SER A 157 10.23 -30.55 -3.70
CA SER A 157 11.10 -29.57 -4.33
C SER A 157 11.06 -29.67 -5.86
N SER A 158 10.75 -28.57 -6.52
CA SER A 158 10.78 -28.43 -7.99
C SER A 158 11.67 -27.26 -8.41
N ALA A 159 12.60 -27.50 -9.33
CA ALA A 159 13.48 -26.45 -9.85
C ALA A 159 13.65 -26.54 -11.37
N LEU A 160 13.50 -25.41 -12.05
CA LEU A 160 13.71 -25.28 -13.49
C LEU A 160 14.73 -24.16 -13.79
N THR A 161 15.71 -24.46 -14.62
CA THR A 161 16.55 -23.45 -15.29
C THR A 161 16.40 -23.64 -16.79
N LEU A 162 15.90 -22.63 -17.49
CA LEU A 162 15.56 -22.71 -18.90
C LEU A 162 16.14 -21.52 -19.66
N THR A 163 16.91 -21.80 -20.71
CA THR A 163 17.42 -20.78 -21.63
C THR A 163 17.01 -21.10 -23.07
N SER A 164 16.25 -20.20 -23.70
CA SER A 164 15.95 -20.22 -25.14
C SER A 164 16.85 -19.23 -25.85
N GLY A 165 17.79 -19.73 -26.66
CA GLY A 165 18.72 -18.90 -27.41
C GLY A 165 18.25 -18.54 -28.83
N ARG A 166 17.11 -19.06 -29.28
CA ARG A 166 16.54 -18.74 -30.60
C ARG A 166 15.71 -17.46 -30.55
N ASN A 167 15.96 -16.53 -31.48
CA ASN A 167 15.14 -15.34 -31.64
C ASN A 167 13.70 -15.72 -32.01
N GLY A 168 12.72 -15.05 -31.40
CA GLY A 168 11.30 -15.32 -31.62
C GLY A 168 10.76 -16.57 -30.92
N ALA A 169 11.61 -17.42 -30.33
CA ALA A 169 11.15 -18.60 -29.61
C ALA A 169 10.61 -18.24 -28.22
N GLY A 170 9.32 -18.44 -28.03
CA GLY A 170 8.63 -18.21 -26.75
C GLY A 170 8.98 -19.28 -25.71
N ILE A 171 8.87 -18.91 -24.45
CA ILE A 171 8.93 -19.81 -23.29
C ILE A 171 7.58 -19.81 -22.60
N ASP A 172 7.04 -21.00 -22.33
CA ASP A 172 5.92 -21.26 -21.43
C ASP A 172 6.36 -22.30 -20.39
N ALA A 173 6.39 -21.94 -19.11
CA ALA A 173 6.89 -22.82 -18.07
C ALA A 173 6.04 -22.80 -16.80
N GLN A 174 5.68 -24.00 -16.33
CA GLN A 174 5.01 -24.24 -15.06
C GLN A 174 5.89 -25.06 -14.13
N VAL A 175 6.06 -24.59 -12.90
CA VAL A 175 6.78 -25.30 -11.84
C VAL A 175 5.91 -25.37 -10.59
N ALA A 176 5.65 -26.57 -10.08
CA ALA A 176 4.79 -26.80 -8.93
C ALA A 176 5.48 -27.70 -7.89
N ALA A 177 5.35 -27.36 -6.60
CA ALA A 177 5.75 -28.22 -5.49
C ALA A 177 4.62 -28.28 -4.45
N VAL A 178 4.24 -29.47 -4.00
CA VAL A 178 3.19 -29.69 -3.00
C VAL A 178 3.73 -30.57 -1.89
N GLY A 179 3.87 -30.05 -0.68
CA GLY A 179 4.28 -30.82 0.49
C GLY A 179 3.21 -31.85 0.88
N GLY A 180 3.65 -33.01 1.36
CA GLY A 180 2.74 -34.05 1.81
C GLY A 180 2.00 -33.65 3.08
N MET A 181 0.78 -34.15 3.28
CA MET A 181 0.05 -33.91 4.53
C MET A 181 0.75 -34.59 5.71
N GLY A 182 0.76 -33.94 6.86
CA GLY A 182 1.06 -34.57 8.13
C GLY A 182 0.06 -35.69 8.42
N GLY A 183 0.54 -36.74 9.09
CA GLY A 183 -0.29 -37.84 9.54
C GLY A 183 -1.32 -37.40 10.59
N SER A 184 -2.35 -38.21 10.81
CA SER A 184 -3.37 -37.96 11.83
C SER A 184 -3.10 -38.80 13.08
N THR A 185 -3.23 -38.20 14.26
CA THR A 185 -3.36 -38.92 15.53
C THR A 185 -4.69 -38.54 16.17
N PRO A 186 -5.22 -39.27 17.16
CA PRO A 186 -6.43 -38.87 17.89
C PRO A 186 -6.27 -37.54 18.67
N PHE A 187 -5.02 -37.15 18.97
CA PHE A 187 -4.69 -36.02 19.83
C PHE A 187 -4.04 -34.84 19.08
N GLY A 188 -3.69 -34.99 17.80
CA GLY A 188 -3.10 -33.92 17.00
C GLY A 188 -2.71 -34.35 15.58
N GLY A 189 -2.50 -33.36 14.71
CA GLY A 189 -1.94 -33.59 13.39
C GLY A 189 -0.41 -33.61 13.43
N GLY A 190 0.21 -34.48 12.64
CA GLY A 190 1.63 -34.45 12.35
C GLY A 190 2.02 -33.20 11.57
N ILE A 191 3.33 -32.98 11.38
CA ILE A 191 3.83 -31.79 10.68
C ILE A 191 3.61 -31.95 9.17
N GLY A 192 3.05 -30.94 8.52
CA GLY A 192 2.94 -30.89 7.07
C GLY A 192 4.31 -30.77 6.39
N GLY A 193 4.48 -31.42 5.23
CA GLY A 193 5.70 -31.34 4.45
C GLY A 193 5.93 -29.95 3.86
N ASN A 194 7.19 -29.53 3.75
CA ASN A 194 7.55 -28.26 3.12
C ASN A 194 7.48 -28.36 1.58
N ALA A 195 7.20 -27.24 0.92
CA ALA A 195 7.19 -27.11 -0.53
C ALA A 195 8.09 -25.99 -1.02
N SER A 196 8.96 -26.28 -1.99
CA SER A 196 9.81 -25.29 -2.66
C SER A 196 9.72 -25.44 -4.17
N ALA A 197 9.29 -24.38 -4.86
CA ALA A 197 9.22 -24.32 -6.31
C ALA A 197 10.04 -23.13 -6.82
N SER A 198 10.89 -23.34 -7.85
CA SER A 198 11.72 -22.29 -8.42
C SER A 198 11.87 -22.41 -9.94
N ALA A 199 11.91 -21.26 -10.62
CA ALA A 199 12.18 -21.17 -12.05
C ALA A 199 13.09 -19.97 -12.38
N ASP A 200 14.10 -20.20 -13.22
CA ASP A 200 14.95 -19.19 -13.86
C ASP A 200 14.81 -19.32 -15.37
N LEU A 201 14.07 -18.39 -15.99
CA LEU A 201 13.67 -18.41 -17.40
C LEU A 201 14.39 -17.28 -18.16
N ARG A 202 15.12 -17.63 -19.22
CA ARG A 202 15.83 -16.68 -20.08
C ARG A 202 15.45 -16.91 -21.53
N GLY A 203 14.77 -15.96 -22.16
CA GLY A 203 14.37 -16.03 -23.57
C GLY A 203 14.85 -14.82 -24.37
N LYS A 204 14.89 -14.96 -25.70
CA LYS A 204 15.08 -13.83 -26.63
C LYS A 204 13.76 -13.35 -27.25
N SER A 205 12.63 -13.70 -26.63
CA SER A 205 11.26 -13.37 -27.05
C SER A 205 10.39 -13.18 -25.81
N ALA A 206 9.07 -13.37 -25.97
CA ALA A 206 8.12 -13.46 -24.84
C ALA A 206 8.46 -14.65 -23.93
N VAL A 207 8.26 -14.45 -22.63
CA VAL A 207 8.47 -15.46 -21.60
C VAL A 207 7.27 -15.44 -20.66
N ASP A 208 6.57 -16.56 -20.56
CA ASP A 208 5.46 -16.78 -19.63
C ASP A 208 5.88 -17.84 -18.60
N GLY A 209 5.81 -17.49 -17.31
CA GLY A 209 6.24 -18.36 -16.21
C GLY A 209 5.25 -18.42 -15.06
N ARG A 210 5.04 -19.62 -14.51
CA ARG A 210 4.23 -19.84 -13.30
C ARG A 210 4.93 -20.76 -12.32
N VAL A 211 5.08 -20.29 -11.08
CA VAL A 211 5.70 -21.05 -9.98
C VAL A 211 4.73 -21.12 -8.81
N VAL A 212 4.39 -22.33 -8.38
CA VAL A 212 3.43 -22.59 -7.30
C VAL A 212 4.07 -23.50 -6.25
N ALA A 213 4.07 -23.08 -4.99
CA ALA A 213 4.47 -23.91 -3.85
C ALA A 213 3.30 -24.00 -2.86
N THR A 214 2.93 -25.21 -2.46
CA THR A 214 1.88 -25.45 -1.47
C THR A 214 2.39 -26.35 -0.35
N GLY A 215 2.54 -25.81 0.85
CA GLY A 215 2.93 -26.59 2.02
C GLY A 215 1.85 -27.61 2.40
N GLY A 216 2.26 -28.74 2.95
CA GLY A 216 1.34 -29.78 3.40
C GLY A 216 0.55 -29.35 4.64
N ALA A 217 -0.73 -29.71 4.72
CA ALA A 217 -1.52 -29.49 5.94
C ALA A 217 -1.07 -30.43 7.08
N GLY A 218 -1.21 -30.02 8.34
CA GLY A 218 -0.79 -30.81 9.50
C GLY A 218 -1.24 -30.17 10.81
N GLY A 219 -0.83 -30.69 11.98
CA GLY A 219 -1.01 -29.95 13.24
C GLY A 219 -0.14 -28.69 13.26
N THR A 220 1.02 -28.76 12.62
CA THR A 220 1.79 -27.60 12.14
C THR A 220 1.85 -27.68 10.62
N GLY A 221 1.38 -26.65 9.94
CA GLY A 221 1.43 -26.56 8.48
C GLY A 221 2.86 -26.48 7.94
N GLY A 222 3.10 -27.09 6.78
CA GLY A 222 4.39 -27.02 6.10
C GLY A 222 4.64 -25.64 5.47
N ASN A 223 5.90 -25.24 5.39
CA ASN A 223 6.30 -23.99 4.76
C ASN A 223 6.18 -24.08 3.22
N ALA A 224 5.98 -22.93 2.57
CA ALA A 224 5.91 -22.81 1.11
C ALA A 224 6.83 -21.70 0.59
N THR A 225 7.63 -21.99 -0.43
CA THR A 225 8.48 -21.00 -1.11
C THR A 225 8.34 -21.11 -2.62
N ALA A 226 7.87 -20.05 -3.28
CA ALA A 226 7.77 -19.93 -4.73
C ALA A 226 8.69 -18.81 -5.23
N SER A 227 9.58 -19.11 -6.18
CA SER A 227 10.49 -18.11 -6.76
C SER A 227 10.52 -18.19 -8.29
N LEU A 228 10.17 -17.09 -8.95
CA LEU A 228 10.26 -16.95 -10.40
C LEU A 228 11.20 -15.80 -10.74
N ARG A 229 12.23 -16.10 -11.53
CA ARG A 229 13.03 -15.12 -12.27
C ARG A 229 12.80 -15.35 -13.75
N ALA A 230 12.33 -14.32 -14.47
CA ALA A 230 12.07 -14.42 -15.89
C ALA A 230 12.65 -13.20 -16.63
N SER A 231 13.32 -13.44 -17.76
CA SER A 231 13.91 -12.41 -18.60
C SER A 231 13.70 -12.69 -20.08
N GLY A 232 13.35 -11.66 -20.84
CA GLY A 232 12.97 -11.76 -22.26
C GLY A 232 13.17 -10.46 -23.03
N ALA A 233 13.32 -10.54 -24.36
CA ALA A 233 13.34 -9.37 -25.24
C ALA A 233 11.93 -8.92 -25.68
N GLY A 234 10.88 -9.42 -25.03
CA GLY A 234 9.49 -9.06 -25.31
C GLY A 234 8.71 -8.82 -24.02
N THR A 235 7.39 -9.04 -24.04
CA THR A 235 6.60 -9.06 -22.80
C THR A 235 7.01 -10.27 -21.96
N VAL A 236 7.34 -10.03 -20.70
CA VAL A 236 7.56 -11.10 -19.73
C VAL A 236 6.36 -11.18 -18.80
N ARG A 237 5.70 -12.34 -18.73
CA ARG A 237 4.64 -12.61 -17.78
C ARG A 237 5.10 -13.59 -16.70
N GLY A 238 4.72 -13.32 -15.47
CA GLY A 238 5.13 -14.18 -14.36
C GLY A 238 4.15 -14.22 -13.20
N THR A 239 3.97 -15.42 -12.64
CA THR A 239 3.22 -15.63 -11.40
C THR A 239 4.04 -16.45 -10.42
N ALA A 240 4.12 -16.00 -9.16
CA ALA A 240 4.74 -16.73 -8.07
C ALA A 240 3.73 -16.85 -6.92
N GLU A 241 3.32 -18.06 -6.57
CA GLU A 241 2.29 -18.34 -5.58
C GLU A 241 2.82 -19.28 -4.48
N ALA A 242 2.82 -18.83 -3.24
CA ALA A 242 3.23 -19.62 -2.09
C ALA A 242 2.09 -19.72 -1.07
N ASN A 243 1.53 -20.92 -0.92
CA ASN A 243 0.47 -21.21 0.04
C ASN A 243 1.03 -22.16 1.10
N ALA A 244 1.25 -21.68 2.31
CA ALA A 244 1.66 -22.54 3.41
C ALA A 244 0.57 -23.56 3.75
N GLY A 245 0.98 -24.64 4.37
CA GLY A 245 0.07 -25.64 4.91
C GLY A 245 -0.81 -25.04 6.01
N ALA A 246 -2.08 -25.43 6.02
CA ALA A 246 -2.98 -25.11 7.13
C ALA A 246 -2.66 -25.98 8.35
N GLY A 247 -2.69 -25.37 9.53
CA GLY A 247 -2.78 -26.09 10.79
C GLY A 247 -4.19 -26.68 10.95
N ARG A 248 -4.31 -27.93 11.40
CA ARG A 248 -5.59 -28.59 11.70
C ARG A 248 -5.90 -28.42 13.20
N GLU A 249 -7.04 -27.79 13.48
CA GLU A 249 -7.52 -27.66 14.86
C GLU A 249 -8.03 -29.04 15.29
N GLN A 250 -7.49 -29.57 16.39
CA GLN A 250 -7.91 -30.89 16.86
C GLN A 250 -8.39 -30.91 18.31
N TRP A 251 -8.07 -29.90 19.12
CA TRP A 251 -8.57 -29.75 20.49
C TRP A 251 -8.76 -28.27 20.84
N PRO A 252 -9.72 -27.90 21.72
CA PRO A 252 -10.02 -26.50 22.09
C PRO A 252 -8.84 -25.73 22.74
N LEU A 253 -7.71 -26.39 23.00
CA LEU A 253 -6.53 -25.81 23.63
C LEU A 253 -5.27 -25.79 22.74
N THR A 254 -5.17 -26.60 21.68
CA THR A 254 -4.02 -26.63 20.77
C THR A 254 -4.37 -25.86 19.50
N ARG A 255 -3.86 -24.63 19.39
CA ARG A 255 -4.14 -23.75 18.25
C ARG A 255 -3.30 -24.16 17.03
N SER A 256 -3.92 -24.06 15.87
CA SER A 256 -3.35 -24.43 14.57
C SER A 256 -2.29 -23.44 14.07
N ASN A 257 -1.06 -23.92 13.90
CA ASN A 257 0.03 -23.14 13.31
C ASN A 257 0.04 -23.31 11.79
N TYR A 258 -0.06 -22.20 11.06
CA TYR A 258 0.17 -22.19 9.62
C TYR A 258 1.67 -22.15 9.34
N GLY A 259 2.11 -22.81 8.27
CA GLY A 259 3.50 -22.66 7.83
C GLY A 259 3.80 -21.22 7.36
N ALA A 260 5.07 -20.90 7.18
CA ALA A 260 5.50 -19.67 6.51
C ALA A 260 5.33 -19.78 4.98
N ALA A 261 4.99 -18.67 4.33
CA ALA A 261 4.84 -18.56 2.88
C ALA A 261 5.70 -17.43 2.33
N THR A 262 6.47 -17.71 1.27
CA THR A 262 7.30 -16.71 0.59
C THR A 262 7.15 -16.81 -0.92
N ALA A 263 6.69 -15.73 -1.56
CA ALA A 263 6.60 -15.60 -3.01
C ALA A 263 7.55 -14.51 -3.52
N ASN A 264 8.45 -14.87 -4.43
CA ASN A 264 9.41 -13.95 -5.03
C ASN A 264 9.24 -13.94 -6.56
N LEU A 265 8.98 -12.77 -7.13
CA LEU A 265 8.83 -12.55 -8.57
C LEU A 265 9.87 -11.54 -9.04
N ALA A 266 10.67 -11.90 -10.05
CA ALA A 266 11.63 -11.01 -10.69
C ALA A 266 11.44 -11.04 -12.21
N LEU A 267 11.05 -9.93 -12.81
CA LEU A 267 10.76 -9.82 -14.25
C LEU A 267 11.70 -8.82 -14.93
N SER A 268 12.19 -9.16 -16.13
CA SER A 268 12.96 -8.23 -16.95
C SER A 268 12.70 -8.37 -18.45
N GLY A 269 12.31 -7.29 -19.12
CA GLY A 269 12.10 -7.30 -20.56
C GLY A 269 11.54 -5.99 -21.10
N ASP A 270 10.83 -6.05 -22.22
CA ASP A 270 10.26 -4.85 -22.84
C ASP A 270 9.00 -4.34 -22.14
N GLY A 271 8.23 -5.28 -21.61
CA GLY A 271 7.09 -5.08 -20.71
C GLY A 271 7.06 -6.18 -19.66
N ALA A 272 6.27 -5.98 -18.61
CA ALA A 272 6.16 -6.94 -17.52
C ALA A 272 4.73 -7.01 -16.99
N LEU A 273 4.18 -8.22 -16.92
CA LEU A 273 2.85 -8.47 -16.34
C LEU A 273 2.98 -9.58 -15.30
N GLY A 274 2.54 -9.36 -14.07
CA GLY A 274 2.69 -10.45 -13.10
C GLY A 274 2.25 -10.18 -11.69
N ALA A 275 2.17 -11.26 -10.92
CA ALA A 275 1.78 -11.20 -9.53
C ALA A 275 2.59 -12.16 -8.66
N ALA A 276 3.00 -11.69 -7.50
CA ALA A 276 3.48 -12.53 -6.40
C ALA A 276 2.40 -12.59 -5.31
N SER A 277 2.02 -13.79 -4.88
CA SER A 277 1.03 -14.02 -3.83
C SER A 277 1.57 -14.99 -2.78
N SER A 278 1.53 -14.62 -1.51
CA SER A 278 1.91 -15.49 -0.39
C SER A 278 0.80 -15.57 0.64
N ASN A 279 0.47 -16.76 1.12
CA ASN A 279 -0.52 -17.02 2.15
C ASN A 279 0.02 -18.00 3.21
N GLY A 280 0.16 -17.59 4.47
CA GLY A 280 0.64 -18.45 5.56
C GLY A 280 0.69 -17.73 6.92
N GLY A 281 1.19 -18.36 7.98
CA GLY A 281 1.29 -17.70 9.29
C GLY A 281 2.27 -16.52 9.31
N TYR A 282 3.31 -16.63 8.48
CA TYR A 282 4.19 -15.55 8.07
C TYR A 282 4.18 -15.46 6.55
N ALA A 283 3.66 -14.37 5.98
CA ALA A 283 3.50 -14.23 4.55
C ALA A 283 4.42 -13.12 4.02
N THR A 284 5.31 -13.45 3.10
CA THR A 284 6.18 -12.50 2.41
C THR A 284 5.99 -12.60 0.91
N SER A 285 5.66 -11.48 0.26
CA SER A 285 5.54 -11.40 -1.19
C SER A 285 6.41 -10.26 -1.72
N ASN A 286 7.31 -10.56 -2.67
CA ASN A 286 8.23 -9.59 -3.27
C ASN A 286 8.10 -9.63 -4.79
N THR A 287 7.88 -8.48 -5.41
CA THR A 287 7.91 -8.33 -6.87
C THR A 287 8.95 -7.29 -7.28
N ASN A 288 9.92 -7.68 -8.09
CA ASN A 288 10.98 -6.83 -8.64
C ASN A 288 10.88 -6.80 -10.17
N VAL A 289 10.80 -5.61 -10.75
CA VAL A 289 10.67 -5.45 -12.21
C VAL A 289 11.74 -4.51 -12.75
N SER A 290 12.40 -4.92 -13.83
CA SER A 290 13.37 -4.11 -14.57
C SER A 290 13.08 -4.18 -16.07
N THR A 291 12.38 -3.18 -16.62
CA THR A 291 12.04 -3.14 -18.04
C THR A 291 12.72 -2.01 -18.81
N THR A 292 12.75 -2.16 -20.13
CA THR A 292 13.16 -1.09 -21.07
C THR A 292 12.04 -0.04 -21.25
N GLY A 293 10.83 -0.28 -20.74
CA GLY A 293 9.69 0.62 -20.87
C GLY A 293 9.12 0.72 -22.29
N MET A 294 9.37 -0.25 -23.18
CA MET A 294 8.75 -0.26 -24.51
C MET A 294 7.27 -0.62 -24.46
N GLN A 295 6.87 -1.37 -23.43
CA GLN A 295 5.51 -1.86 -23.23
C GLN A 295 5.07 -1.61 -21.79
N ALA A 296 3.75 -1.70 -21.56
CA ALA A 296 3.16 -1.46 -20.25
C ALA A 296 3.70 -2.42 -19.17
N VAL A 297 3.71 -1.93 -17.94
CA VAL A 297 4.03 -2.72 -16.76
C VAL A 297 2.80 -2.76 -15.87
N ASP A 298 2.32 -3.95 -15.51
CA ASP A 298 1.25 -4.14 -14.53
C ASP A 298 1.65 -5.27 -13.58
N VAL A 299 2.01 -4.90 -12.35
CA VAL A 299 2.48 -5.86 -11.36
C VAL A 299 1.87 -5.68 -9.99
N GLN A 300 1.74 -6.81 -9.29
CA GLN A 300 1.16 -6.86 -7.97
C GLN A 300 1.97 -7.76 -7.02
N SER A 301 2.08 -7.32 -5.76
CA SER A 301 2.52 -8.15 -4.64
C SER A 301 1.40 -8.23 -3.61
N GLN A 302 1.03 -9.44 -3.20
CA GLN A 302 0.06 -9.70 -2.15
C GLN A 302 0.61 -10.65 -1.10
N ALA A 303 0.55 -10.26 0.17
CA ALA A 303 0.85 -11.12 1.31
C ALA A 303 -0.36 -11.18 2.24
N VAL A 304 -0.82 -12.39 2.54
CA VAL A 304 -1.93 -12.66 3.46
C VAL A 304 -1.41 -13.52 4.59
N ALA A 305 -1.27 -12.94 5.78
CA ALA A 305 -0.89 -13.71 6.94
C ALA A 305 -2.15 -14.31 7.59
N ASN A 306 -2.20 -15.63 7.76
CA ASN A 306 -3.35 -16.37 8.28
C ASN A 306 -2.96 -17.23 9.49
N GLY A 307 -3.80 -17.18 10.53
CA GLY A 307 -3.80 -18.11 11.65
C GLY A 307 -2.89 -17.77 12.83
N ALA A 308 -3.10 -18.52 13.91
CA ALA A 308 -2.45 -18.33 15.20
C ALA A 308 -1.18 -19.18 15.29
N ASN A 309 0.00 -18.60 15.08
CA ASN A 309 1.27 -19.28 15.31
C ASN A 309 1.61 -19.37 16.82
N GLY A 310 0.84 -20.11 17.62
CA GLY A 310 1.13 -20.30 19.04
C GLY A 310 1.22 -18.97 19.82
N ALA A 311 2.25 -18.80 20.65
CA ALA A 311 2.59 -17.54 21.30
C ALA A 311 3.32 -16.56 20.36
N ASP A 312 3.74 -17.03 19.18
CA ASP A 312 4.47 -16.26 18.20
C ASP A 312 3.51 -15.51 17.27
N ILE A 313 3.78 -14.23 17.19
CA ILE A 313 2.99 -13.23 16.50
C ILE A 313 3.24 -13.35 14.98
N GLY A 314 2.17 -13.42 14.17
CA GLY A 314 2.28 -13.46 12.71
C GLY A 314 2.65 -12.11 12.07
N SER A 315 3.19 -12.13 10.85
CA SER A 315 3.50 -10.94 10.05
C SER A 315 3.18 -11.11 8.56
N ALA A 316 2.59 -10.08 7.95
CA ALA A 316 2.39 -9.96 6.51
C ALA A 316 3.29 -8.86 5.94
N ILE A 317 4.12 -9.21 4.95
CA ILE A 317 5.03 -8.28 4.27
C ILE A 317 4.81 -8.39 2.76
N ALA A 318 4.36 -7.31 2.12
CA ALA A 318 4.21 -7.21 0.68
C ALA A 318 5.07 -6.07 0.13
N ASN A 319 6.04 -6.38 -0.72
CA ASN A 319 6.90 -5.39 -1.37
C ASN A 319 6.77 -5.50 -2.90
N THR A 320 6.63 -4.35 -3.56
CA THR A 320 6.70 -4.21 -5.03
C THR A 320 7.70 -3.11 -5.36
N VAL A 321 8.74 -3.46 -6.11
CA VAL A 321 9.75 -2.52 -6.61
C VAL A 321 9.77 -2.59 -8.13
N VAL A 322 9.47 -1.46 -8.78
CA VAL A 322 9.49 -1.32 -10.24
C VAL A 322 10.52 -0.27 -10.62
N ASN A 323 11.63 -0.70 -11.23
CA ASN A 323 12.67 0.18 -11.73
C ASN A 323 12.70 0.12 -13.26
N THR A 324 12.07 1.08 -13.93
CA THR A 324 12.09 1.19 -15.39
C THR A 324 13.19 2.17 -15.78
N VAL A 325 14.22 1.69 -16.50
CA VAL A 325 15.34 2.52 -16.96
C VAL A 325 15.17 2.80 -18.45
N ARG A 326 15.18 4.06 -18.86
CA ARG A 326 15.38 4.39 -20.27
C ARG A 326 16.29 5.58 -20.52
N ALA A 327 17.38 5.31 -21.24
CA ALA A 327 18.21 6.28 -21.94
C ALA A 327 17.79 6.26 -23.41
N GLY A 328 17.13 7.32 -23.88
CA GLY A 328 16.71 7.49 -25.27
C GLY A 328 15.32 8.09 -25.39
N ILE A 329 15.24 9.30 -25.94
CA ILE A 329 14.05 10.19 -25.96
C ILE A 329 12.94 9.69 -26.93
N SER A 330 13.12 8.57 -27.66
CA SER A 330 12.29 8.25 -28.85
C SER A 330 11.37 7.02 -28.79
N ALA A 331 11.25 6.33 -27.68
CA ALA A 331 10.22 5.31 -27.41
C ALA A 331 10.41 5.01 -25.92
N GLY A 332 9.45 4.87 -25.01
CA GLY A 332 8.01 4.82 -25.04
C GLY A 332 7.54 5.22 -23.64
N THR A 333 6.37 5.84 -23.59
CA THR A 333 5.72 6.42 -22.41
C THR A 333 4.82 5.40 -21.73
N ALA A 334 5.24 4.13 -21.71
CA ALA A 334 4.35 3.04 -21.33
C ALA A 334 3.86 3.24 -19.88
N ALA A 335 2.55 3.10 -19.69
CA ALA A 335 1.94 3.23 -18.38
C ALA A 335 2.45 2.13 -17.44
N VAL A 336 2.66 2.51 -16.18
CA VAL A 336 3.10 1.61 -15.11
C VAL A 336 2.04 1.55 -14.03
N ARG A 337 1.54 0.35 -13.76
CA ARG A 337 0.70 0.03 -12.61
C ARG A 337 1.46 -0.89 -11.65
N ALA A 338 1.56 -0.48 -10.39
CA ALA A 338 2.23 -1.25 -9.34
C ALA A 338 1.41 -1.25 -8.05
N VAL A 339 1.11 -2.43 -7.51
CA VAL A 339 0.23 -2.57 -6.34
C VAL A 339 0.86 -3.49 -5.29
N SER A 340 0.90 -3.06 -4.04
CA SER A 340 1.30 -3.91 -2.90
C SER A 340 0.17 -4.03 -1.88
N VAL A 341 -0.17 -5.24 -1.47
CA VAL A 341 -1.23 -5.49 -0.48
C VAL A 341 -0.73 -6.44 0.61
N ALA A 342 -0.68 -5.97 1.84
CA ALA A 342 -0.40 -6.79 3.03
C ALA A 342 -1.65 -6.88 3.89
N LEU A 343 -2.17 -8.09 4.09
CA LEU A 343 -3.36 -8.36 4.88
C LEU A 343 -2.96 -9.23 6.08
N GLY A 344 -3.17 -8.71 7.29
CA GLY A 344 -3.11 -9.48 8.52
C GLY A 344 -4.45 -10.16 8.82
N GLY A 345 -4.41 -11.45 9.12
CA GLY A 345 -5.53 -12.23 9.68
C GLY A 345 -5.56 -12.21 11.22
N GLU A 346 -6.14 -13.25 11.83
CA GLU A 346 -6.22 -13.35 13.28
C GLU A 346 -4.81 -13.46 13.91
N ARG A 347 -4.53 -12.63 14.92
CA ARG A 347 -3.34 -12.59 15.77
C ARG A 347 -2.02 -12.10 15.13
N ILE A 348 -2.12 -11.06 14.29
CA ILE A 348 -0.98 -10.47 13.60
C ILE A 348 -0.67 -9.07 14.12
N GLU A 349 0.59 -8.86 14.55
CA GLU A 349 1.06 -7.55 15.01
C GLU A 349 1.58 -6.67 13.87
N LYS A 350 1.86 -7.21 12.68
CA LYS A 350 2.47 -6.38 11.63
C LYS A 350 2.01 -6.69 10.22
N ALA A 351 1.45 -5.69 9.55
CA ALA A 351 1.23 -5.68 8.10
C ALA A 351 2.03 -4.54 7.47
N THR A 352 2.95 -4.86 6.54
CA THR A 352 3.78 -3.88 5.83
C THR A 352 3.59 -4.00 4.33
N ALA A 353 3.16 -2.92 3.66
CA ALA A 353 3.01 -2.84 2.22
C ALA A 353 3.89 -1.71 1.65
N THR A 354 4.83 -2.03 0.76
CA THR A 354 5.75 -1.05 0.17
C THR A 354 5.72 -1.11 -1.35
N THR A 355 5.49 0.03 -2.01
CA THR A 355 5.53 0.18 -3.46
C THR A 355 6.51 1.29 -3.84
N ASP A 356 7.57 1.00 -4.60
CA ASP A 356 8.52 2.01 -5.14
C ASP A 356 8.60 1.88 -6.67
N VAL A 357 8.25 2.96 -7.38
CA VAL A 357 8.21 3.03 -8.85
C VAL A 357 9.08 4.16 -9.37
N ARG A 358 9.96 3.85 -10.32
CA ARG A 358 10.67 4.83 -11.15
C ARG A 358 10.42 4.50 -12.62
N ALA A 359 9.83 5.43 -13.38
CA ALA A 359 9.48 5.18 -14.78
C ALA A 359 9.46 6.45 -15.64
N ALA A 360 9.46 6.26 -16.97
CA ALA A 360 9.44 7.34 -17.97
C ALA A 360 8.05 7.56 -18.60
N GLY A 361 6.97 7.07 -17.97
CA GLY A 361 5.60 7.18 -18.44
C GLY A 361 4.65 7.58 -17.31
N ASP A 362 3.34 7.43 -17.55
CA ASP A 362 2.32 7.61 -16.52
C ASP A 362 2.42 6.50 -15.47
N ILE A 363 2.25 6.86 -14.19
CA ILE A 363 2.40 5.93 -13.07
C ILE A 363 1.13 5.91 -12.21
N VAL A 364 0.62 4.71 -11.95
CA VAL A 364 -0.36 4.42 -10.91
C VAL A 364 0.27 3.45 -9.92
N ALA A 365 0.60 3.94 -8.73
CA ALA A 365 1.21 3.13 -7.68
C ALA A 365 0.33 3.11 -6.43
N SER A 366 0.16 1.95 -5.81
CA SER A 366 -0.55 1.87 -4.54
C SER A 366 0.03 0.85 -3.57
N SER A 367 -0.14 1.13 -2.28
CA SER A 367 0.18 0.22 -1.19
C SER A 367 -1.00 0.19 -0.21
N ARG A 368 -1.36 -1.01 0.26
CA ARG A 368 -2.40 -1.20 1.27
C ARG A 368 -1.94 -2.19 2.33
N ALA A 369 -1.85 -1.74 3.57
CA ALA A 369 -1.60 -2.58 4.73
C ALA A 369 -2.85 -2.62 5.61
N VAL A 370 -3.31 -3.82 5.99
CA VAL A 370 -4.42 -4.04 6.90
C VAL A 370 -3.96 -4.93 8.04
N GLY A 371 -4.12 -4.47 9.27
CA GLY A 371 -3.65 -5.17 10.47
C GLY A 371 -4.61 -6.27 10.89
N GLY A 372 -4.07 -7.28 11.58
CA GLY A 372 -4.87 -8.35 12.19
C GLY A 372 -5.54 -7.94 13.50
N TYR A 373 -6.40 -8.80 14.04
CA TYR A 373 -6.85 -8.73 15.44
C TYR A 373 -6.47 -9.99 16.22
N THR A 374 -6.03 -9.86 17.47
CA THR A 374 -6.03 -10.99 18.41
C THR A 374 -7.32 -11.01 19.24
N SER A 375 -8.11 -12.08 19.24
CA SER A 375 -9.15 -12.29 20.25
C SER A 375 -8.68 -13.33 21.27
N ASN A 376 -7.92 -12.91 22.28
CA ASN A 376 -7.74 -13.76 23.45
C ASN A 376 -8.97 -13.57 24.33
N GLY A 377 -9.70 -14.65 24.63
CA GLY A 377 -10.88 -14.61 25.49
C GLY A 377 -10.63 -13.75 26.73
N ALA A 378 -11.37 -12.64 26.80
CA ALA A 378 -11.65 -11.78 27.94
C ALA A 378 -10.74 -10.60 28.34
N THR A 379 -9.43 -10.47 28.04
CA THR A 379 -8.67 -9.36 28.71
C THR A 379 -7.68 -8.49 27.94
N ASP A 380 -7.09 -8.87 26.80
CA ASP A 380 -6.27 -7.91 26.02
C ASP A 380 -6.20 -8.30 24.54
N SER A 381 -6.61 -7.37 23.68
CA SER A 381 -6.54 -7.52 22.22
C SER A 381 -5.52 -6.53 21.66
N LEU A 382 -4.37 -7.03 21.21
CA LEU A 382 -3.37 -6.24 20.49
C LEU A 382 -3.83 -6.13 19.03
N ALA A 383 -3.92 -4.91 18.49
CA ALA A 383 -4.01 -4.71 17.05
C ALA A 383 -2.61 -4.58 16.46
N GLY A 384 -2.47 -5.01 15.21
CA GLY A 384 -1.20 -4.90 14.52
C GLY A 384 -0.83 -3.48 14.11
N GLU A 385 0.46 -3.18 14.18
CA GLU A 385 1.13 -2.13 13.43
C GLU A 385 0.87 -2.32 11.92
N THR A 386 0.43 -1.26 11.27
CA THR A 386 0.24 -1.23 9.82
C THR A 386 1.08 -0.14 9.21
N VAL A 387 1.89 -0.51 8.23
CA VAL A 387 2.79 0.40 7.53
C VAL A 387 2.54 0.28 6.03
N SER A 388 2.21 1.40 5.40
CA SER A 388 1.94 1.48 3.97
C SER A 388 2.76 2.60 3.36
N THR A 389 3.66 2.29 2.44
CA THR A 389 4.53 3.28 1.79
C THR A 389 4.44 3.14 0.29
N THR A 390 4.09 4.23 -0.40
CA THR A 390 4.09 4.30 -1.87
C THR A 390 4.96 5.45 -2.33
N ARG A 391 5.86 5.18 -3.28
CA ARG A 391 6.73 6.16 -3.93
C ARG A 391 6.65 5.98 -5.45
N ALA A 392 6.43 7.07 -6.19
CA ALA A 392 6.49 7.07 -7.64
C ALA A 392 7.22 8.31 -8.18
N ILE A 393 8.11 8.11 -9.15
CA ILE A 393 8.91 9.17 -9.77
C ILE A 393 8.92 8.99 -11.29
N THR A 394 8.57 10.07 -12.00
CA THR A 394 8.78 10.22 -13.44
C THR A 394 9.51 11.53 -13.75
N SER A 395 10.32 11.54 -14.79
CA SER A 395 11.12 12.72 -15.21
C SER A 395 10.46 13.54 -16.33
N GLY A 396 9.37 13.03 -16.94
CA GLY A 396 8.68 13.65 -18.06
C GLY A 396 7.40 14.39 -17.68
N ALA A 397 6.65 14.83 -18.69
CA ALA A 397 5.32 15.43 -18.57
C ALA A 397 4.23 14.35 -18.37
N HIS A 398 4.38 13.54 -17.33
CA HIS A 398 3.54 12.35 -17.10
C HIS A 398 2.75 12.46 -15.81
N ASN A 399 1.58 11.84 -15.81
CA ASN A 399 0.73 11.81 -14.63
C ASN A 399 1.24 10.76 -13.64
N VAL A 400 1.18 11.10 -12.36
CA VAL A 400 1.58 10.23 -11.24
C VAL A 400 0.44 10.21 -10.25
N SER A 401 -0.15 9.05 -10.02
CA SER A 401 -1.13 8.82 -8.95
C SER A 401 -0.55 7.83 -7.96
N VAL A 402 -0.40 8.24 -6.71
CA VAL A 402 0.14 7.41 -5.62
C VAL A 402 -0.82 7.35 -4.44
N THR A 403 -1.13 6.14 -3.99
CA THR A 403 -2.03 5.91 -2.85
C THR A 403 -1.40 4.98 -1.82
N ALA A 404 -1.21 5.46 -0.60
CA ALA A 404 -0.80 4.63 0.53
C ALA A 404 -1.94 4.55 1.56
N THR A 405 -2.38 3.34 1.88
CA THR A 405 -3.44 3.09 2.87
C THR A 405 -2.94 2.14 3.96
N ALA A 406 -2.97 2.56 5.22
CA ALA A 406 -2.64 1.75 6.39
C ALA A 406 -3.85 1.70 7.33
N LEU A 407 -4.42 0.52 7.52
CA LEU A 407 -5.62 0.29 8.33
C LEU A 407 -5.27 -0.67 9.46
N SER A 408 -4.89 -0.12 10.61
CA SER A 408 -4.92 -0.89 11.85
C SER A 408 -6.37 -1.27 12.14
N ASN A 409 -6.60 -2.50 12.56
CA ASN A 409 -7.90 -3.13 12.54
C ASN A 409 -9.02 -2.28 13.22
N ILE A 410 -10.17 -2.19 12.55
CA ILE A 410 -11.34 -1.41 12.95
C ILE A 410 -12.41 -2.37 13.47
N GLY A 411 -12.23 -2.92 14.66
CA GLY A 411 -13.30 -3.67 15.35
C GLY A 411 -13.72 -4.99 14.68
N ASP A 412 -14.45 -5.82 15.40
CA ASP A 412 -15.41 -6.69 14.72
C ASP A 412 -16.61 -5.85 14.26
N ALA A 413 -17.43 -6.35 13.33
CA ALA A 413 -18.64 -5.62 12.88
C ALA A 413 -19.63 -5.32 14.03
N ASN A 414 -19.44 -5.96 15.19
CA ASN A 414 -20.27 -5.80 16.38
C ASN A 414 -19.74 -4.70 17.33
N GLY A 415 -18.60 -4.07 17.03
CA GLY A 415 -18.04 -2.95 17.79
C GLY A 415 -17.63 -3.28 19.23
N ALA A 416 -17.45 -4.56 19.56
CA ALA A 416 -17.43 -5.02 20.96
C ALA A 416 -16.03 -5.03 21.61
N ARG A 417 -14.94 -4.76 20.88
CA ARG A 417 -13.58 -4.89 21.41
C ARG A 417 -12.66 -3.74 21.00
N ALA A 418 -11.96 -3.18 21.99
CA ALA A 418 -10.91 -2.18 21.79
C ALA A 418 -9.65 -2.83 21.22
N PHE A 419 -9.05 -2.19 20.22
CA PHE A 419 -7.82 -2.66 19.57
C PHE A 419 -6.72 -1.60 19.64
N ARG A 420 -5.58 -1.93 20.23
CA ARG A 420 -4.38 -1.06 20.29
C ARG A 420 -3.57 -1.25 19.02
N GLY A 421 -3.61 -0.33 18.05
CA GLY A 421 -2.77 -0.48 16.87
C GLY A 421 -2.51 0.82 16.12
N ASN A 422 -1.33 0.86 15.50
CA ASN A 422 -0.79 2.04 14.85
C ASN A 422 -0.95 1.91 13.33
N GLY A 423 -1.43 2.98 12.69
CA GLY A 423 -1.45 3.14 11.24
C GLY A 423 -0.43 4.16 10.78
N THR A 424 0.47 3.78 9.87
CA THR A 424 1.39 4.71 9.20
C THR A 424 1.26 4.58 7.69
N ALA A 425 0.85 5.65 7.01
CA ALA A 425 0.74 5.74 5.56
C ALA A 425 1.62 6.87 5.02
N SER A 426 2.44 6.58 4.01
CA SER A 426 3.29 7.57 3.34
C SER A 426 3.17 7.45 1.82
N ALA A 427 2.79 8.53 1.15
CA ALA A 427 2.63 8.61 -0.30
C ALA A 427 3.51 9.74 -0.88
N TYR A 428 4.41 9.40 -1.79
CA TYR A 428 5.30 10.36 -2.46
C TYR A 428 5.21 10.23 -3.98
N GLY A 429 4.81 11.30 -4.64
CA GLY A 429 4.71 11.40 -6.10
C GLY A 429 5.62 12.51 -6.63
N ARG A 430 6.28 12.27 -7.77
CA ARG A 430 7.07 13.29 -8.47
C ARG A 430 6.96 13.18 -9.99
N SER A 431 6.74 14.31 -10.65
CA SER A 431 6.72 14.45 -12.12
C SER A 431 7.52 15.67 -12.60
N GLY A 432 7.78 15.74 -13.91
CA GLY A 432 8.22 16.94 -14.62
C GLY A 432 7.13 18.00 -14.58
N SER A 433 6.24 17.99 -15.58
CA SER A 433 5.12 18.94 -15.73
C SER A 433 3.74 18.27 -15.79
N GLY A 434 3.60 17.00 -15.38
CA GLY A 434 2.30 16.32 -15.34
C GLY A 434 1.48 16.61 -14.08
N ILE A 435 0.35 15.91 -13.92
CA ILE A 435 -0.45 15.93 -12.70
C ILE A 435 0.14 14.92 -11.71
N VAL A 436 0.42 15.35 -10.48
CA VAL A 436 0.88 14.49 -9.40
C VAL A 436 -0.17 14.47 -8.30
N GLU A 437 -0.83 13.34 -8.13
CA GLU A 437 -1.77 13.08 -7.05
C GLU A 437 -1.13 12.13 -6.04
N SER A 438 -1.04 12.57 -4.79
CA SER A 438 -0.53 11.77 -3.67
C SER A 438 -1.57 11.69 -2.56
N VAL A 439 -2.00 10.48 -2.22
CA VAL A 439 -3.00 10.22 -1.18
C VAL A 439 -2.44 9.28 -0.11
N ALA A 440 -2.43 9.71 1.14
CA ALA A 440 -2.07 8.89 2.29
C ALA A 440 -3.24 8.79 3.26
N VAL A 441 -3.66 7.58 3.61
CA VAL A 441 -4.74 7.32 4.57
C VAL A 441 -4.23 6.38 5.65
N ALA A 442 -4.18 6.85 6.89
CA ALA A 442 -3.79 6.07 8.05
C ALA A 442 -4.95 5.99 9.05
N ARG A 443 -5.34 4.78 9.45
CA ARG A 443 -6.31 4.55 10.50
C ARG A 443 -5.69 3.72 11.62
N GLY A 444 -5.70 4.26 12.84
CA GLY A 444 -5.35 3.57 14.08
C GLY A 444 -6.56 2.82 14.65
N GLY A 445 -6.33 1.98 15.66
CA GLY A 445 -7.40 1.20 16.30
C GLY A 445 -8.49 2.05 16.96
N VAL A 446 -9.73 1.53 16.96
CA VAL A 446 -10.95 2.17 17.51
C VAL A 446 -11.45 1.36 18.72
N TYR A 447 -11.94 2.05 19.75
CA TYR A 447 -12.33 1.50 21.06
C TYR A 447 -13.63 0.68 21.08
N GLY A 448 -13.73 -0.19 22.10
CA GLY A 448 -14.98 -0.65 22.71
C GLY A 448 -14.91 -0.53 24.24
N TYR A 449 -16.02 -0.15 24.87
CA TYR A 449 -16.29 0.10 26.31
C TYR A 449 -15.35 -0.57 27.35
N GLY A 450 -14.66 0.23 28.19
CA GLY A 450 -14.35 -0.13 29.60
C GLY A 450 -12.92 -0.02 30.17
N TYR A 451 -11.86 0.24 29.40
CA TYR A 451 -10.46 0.40 29.86
C TYR A 451 -9.75 1.70 29.39
N GLU A 452 -9.22 2.49 30.31
CA GLU A 452 -8.76 3.88 30.10
C GLU A 452 -7.35 4.10 29.48
N GLU A 453 -6.64 3.08 28.95
CA GLU A 453 -5.20 3.22 28.60
C GLU A 453 -4.74 2.65 27.24
N GLY A 454 -5.55 2.71 26.19
CA GLY A 454 -5.12 2.21 24.87
C GLY A 454 -4.47 3.27 23.99
N ASN A 455 -3.16 3.27 23.73
CA ASN A 455 -2.52 4.21 22.77
C ASN A 455 -2.66 3.72 21.32
N GLY A 456 -3.46 4.40 20.49
CA GLY A 456 -3.53 4.16 19.04
C GLY A 456 -3.10 5.40 18.25
N HIS A 457 -2.14 5.25 17.34
CA HIS A 457 -1.59 6.34 16.52
C HIS A 457 -1.99 6.22 15.04
N ALA A 458 -2.20 7.36 14.38
CA ALA A 458 -2.39 7.43 12.94
C ALA A 458 -1.51 8.53 12.32
N ASN A 459 -0.56 8.13 11.49
CA ASN A 459 0.36 9.01 10.79
C ASN A 459 0.15 8.89 9.28
N ALA A 460 -0.40 9.92 8.65
CA ALA A 460 -0.55 10.02 7.21
C ALA A 460 0.33 11.15 6.65
N ALA A 461 1.16 10.85 5.65
CA ALA A 461 2.00 11.83 4.99
C ALA A 461 1.89 11.69 3.46
N ALA A 462 1.47 12.75 2.79
CA ALA A 462 1.35 12.82 1.34
C ALA A 462 2.20 13.98 0.79
N THR A 463 3.02 13.69 -0.22
CA THR A 463 3.86 14.68 -0.89
C THR A 463 3.71 14.55 -2.40
N ALA A 464 3.32 15.64 -3.07
CA ALA A 464 3.18 15.73 -4.52
C ALA A 464 4.14 16.79 -5.07
N VAL A 465 5.00 16.41 -6.02
CA VAL A 465 6.07 17.30 -6.54
C VAL A 465 6.04 17.37 -8.06
N THR A 466 5.88 18.57 -8.61
CA THR A 466 6.17 18.87 -10.02
C THR A 466 7.44 19.72 -10.11
N THR A 467 8.24 19.48 -11.15
CA THR A 467 9.58 20.07 -11.29
C THR A 467 9.76 20.95 -12.53
N GLN A 468 8.77 21.00 -13.42
CA GLN A 468 8.72 21.83 -14.61
C GLN A 468 7.40 22.61 -14.64
N ARG A 469 7.40 23.79 -15.29
CA ARG A 469 6.25 24.70 -15.33
C ARG A 469 5.00 24.01 -15.91
N GLY A 470 3.83 24.43 -15.44
CA GLY A 470 2.53 23.90 -15.89
C GLY A 470 2.09 22.58 -15.24
N GLY A 471 2.92 21.99 -14.39
CA GLY A 471 2.52 20.82 -13.58
C GLY A 471 1.50 21.16 -12.49
N VAL A 472 0.73 20.15 -12.07
CA VAL A 472 -0.23 20.26 -10.97
C VAL A 472 0.16 19.30 -9.85
N SER A 473 0.23 19.80 -8.62
CA SER A 473 0.54 18.98 -7.44
C SER A 473 -0.67 18.91 -6.52
N LEU A 474 -1.22 17.71 -6.33
CA LEU A 474 -2.34 17.39 -5.43
C LEU A 474 -1.87 16.47 -4.30
N ALA A 475 -1.84 16.95 -3.07
CA ALA A 475 -1.48 16.11 -1.91
C ALA A 475 -2.64 16.02 -0.91
N ARG A 476 -3.03 14.81 -0.52
CA ARG A 476 -4.08 14.54 0.47
C ARG A 476 -3.57 13.58 1.55
N ALA A 477 -3.60 14.00 2.80
CA ALA A 477 -3.28 13.15 3.94
C ALA A 477 -4.46 13.06 4.90
N GLU A 478 -4.83 11.84 5.30
CA GLU A 478 -5.93 11.57 6.24
C GLU A 478 -5.47 10.64 7.35
N GLY A 479 -5.50 11.14 8.58
CA GLY A 479 -5.28 10.35 9.78
C GLY A 479 -6.58 10.18 10.56
N GLU A 480 -6.83 8.98 11.08
CA GLU A 480 -7.95 8.71 11.99
C GLU A 480 -7.47 7.81 13.13
N ALA A 481 -7.59 8.23 14.39
CA ALA A 481 -7.29 7.37 15.54
C ALA A 481 -8.10 7.75 16.78
N LEU A 482 -8.34 6.79 17.66
CA LEU A 482 -9.13 7.00 18.85
C LEU A 482 -8.41 7.84 19.92
N THR A 483 -7.21 7.43 20.35
CA THR A 483 -6.71 7.84 21.67
C THR A 483 -5.59 8.88 21.67
N LEU A 484 -4.59 8.82 20.77
CA LEU A 484 -3.44 9.76 20.82
C LEU A 484 -2.73 9.99 19.47
N ASN A 485 -2.40 11.26 19.18
CA ASN A 485 -1.55 11.72 18.08
C ASN A 485 -1.99 11.25 16.68
N VAL A 486 -2.88 12.04 16.08
CA VAL A 486 -3.19 11.94 14.65
C VAL A 486 -2.40 13.02 13.93
N LYS A 487 -1.53 12.61 13.00
CA LYS A 487 -0.77 13.54 12.17
C LYS A 487 -1.11 13.32 10.71
N ALA A 488 -1.61 14.36 10.05
CA ALA A 488 -1.76 14.40 8.61
C ALA A 488 -0.90 15.53 8.03
N THR A 489 0.00 15.19 7.10
CA THR A 489 0.86 16.18 6.43
C THR A 489 0.70 16.07 4.92
N ALA A 490 0.26 17.14 4.28
CA ALA A 490 0.12 17.24 2.83
C ALA A 490 1.02 18.35 2.30
N GLN A 491 1.94 18.01 1.39
CA GLN A 491 2.86 18.97 0.78
C GLN A 491 2.74 18.94 -0.74
N GLY A 492 2.42 20.08 -1.34
CA GLY A 492 2.45 20.30 -2.78
C GLY A 492 3.62 21.18 -3.18
N ILE A 493 4.49 20.69 -4.07
CA ILE A 493 5.61 21.48 -4.61
C ILE A 493 5.38 21.63 -6.11
N ALA A 494 5.34 22.85 -6.62
CA ALA A 494 5.24 23.10 -8.07
C ALA A 494 6.38 23.98 -8.59
N ALA A 495 6.70 23.82 -9.87
CA ALA A 495 7.50 24.82 -10.57
C ALA A 495 6.64 26.05 -10.88
N GLY A 496 7.28 27.20 -11.15
CA GLY A 496 6.57 28.47 -11.37
C GLY A 496 5.44 28.35 -12.40
N GLY A 497 4.25 28.88 -12.06
CA GLY A 497 3.05 28.86 -12.92
C GLY A 497 2.21 27.57 -12.87
N GLY A 498 2.55 26.57 -12.04
CA GLY A 498 1.72 25.39 -11.79
C GLY A 498 0.68 25.60 -10.68
N ALA A 499 -0.47 24.93 -10.76
CA ALA A 499 -1.47 24.93 -9.69
C ALA A 499 -1.10 23.93 -8.57
N VAL A 500 -1.41 24.27 -7.33
CA VAL A 500 -1.12 23.42 -6.16
C VAL A 500 -2.36 23.31 -5.28
N THR A 501 -2.84 22.09 -5.05
CA THR A 501 -3.98 21.82 -4.16
C THR A 501 -3.56 20.83 -3.11
N TYR A 502 -3.85 21.12 -1.84
CA TYR A 502 -3.40 20.25 -0.77
C TYR A 502 -4.37 20.27 0.42
N ALA A 503 -4.59 19.08 0.96
CA ALA A 503 -5.58 18.81 1.98
C ALA A 503 -4.99 17.88 3.05
N ALA A 504 -4.93 18.35 4.29
CA ALA A 504 -4.61 17.51 5.43
C ALA A 504 -5.85 17.42 6.34
N GLY A 505 -6.26 16.19 6.65
CA GLY A 505 -7.36 15.86 7.54
C GLY A 505 -6.91 14.95 8.67
N ALA A 506 -7.20 15.32 9.91
CA ALA A 506 -6.93 14.46 11.07
C ALA A 506 -8.21 14.33 11.90
N ARG A 507 -8.70 13.12 12.14
CA ARG A 507 -9.86 12.90 13.01
C ARG A 507 -9.44 12.11 14.24
N SER A 508 -9.78 12.62 15.42
CA SER A 508 -9.67 11.85 16.66
C SER A 508 -10.99 11.87 17.44
N THR A 509 -11.40 10.70 17.94
CA THR A 509 -12.67 10.55 18.66
C THR A 509 -12.53 10.85 20.15
N GLN A 510 -11.32 10.68 20.74
CA GLN A 510 -11.06 10.91 22.17
C GLN A 510 -9.69 11.55 22.46
N GLY A 511 -8.89 11.91 21.44
CA GLY A 511 -7.50 12.32 21.62
C GLY A 511 -7.29 13.77 22.05
N THR A 512 -6.20 13.97 22.81
CA THR A 512 -5.73 15.29 23.31
C THR A 512 -4.93 16.10 22.30
N LEU A 513 -4.41 15.46 21.23
CA LEU A 513 -3.58 16.11 20.21
C LEU A 513 -3.89 15.54 18.81
N ALA A 514 -4.40 16.40 17.92
CA ALA A 514 -4.50 16.13 16.49
C ALA A 514 -3.93 17.31 15.71
N GLN A 515 -3.09 16.97 14.72
CA GLN A 515 -2.28 17.93 13.96
C GLN A 515 -2.49 17.72 12.47
N THR A 516 -2.85 18.80 11.78
CA THR A 516 -2.80 18.85 10.32
C THR A 516 -1.85 19.94 9.84
N SER A 517 -1.03 19.58 8.85
CA SER A 517 -0.14 20.52 8.18
C SER A 517 -0.33 20.39 6.68
N ALA A 518 -0.63 21.52 6.06
CA ALA A 518 -0.86 21.66 4.64
C ALA A 518 0.13 22.73 4.13
N SER A 519 1.08 22.35 3.28
CA SER A 519 2.14 23.27 2.80
C SER A 519 2.27 23.34 1.29
N SER A 520 2.52 24.55 0.77
CA SER A 520 2.95 24.77 -0.61
C SER A 520 4.37 25.31 -0.69
N ALA A 521 5.11 24.85 -1.72
CA ALA A 521 6.38 25.47 -2.09
C ALA A 521 6.52 25.62 -3.61
N TYR A 522 6.98 26.78 -4.05
CA TYR A 522 7.34 27.03 -5.45
C TYR A 522 8.86 27.01 -5.64
N ARG A 523 9.36 26.31 -6.67
CA ARG A 523 10.81 26.14 -6.92
C ARG A 523 11.47 27.22 -7.78
N ASP A 524 10.70 27.95 -8.60
CA ASP A 524 11.25 29.04 -9.43
C ASP A 524 10.90 30.39 -8.82
N SER A 525 11.95 31.17 -8.52
CA SER A 525 11.95 32.47 -7.86
C SER A 525 11.49 33.65 -8.73
N ALA A 526 10.68 33.39 -9.77
CA ALA A 526 10.06 34.42 -10.59
C ALA A 526 8.60 34.05 -10.79
N PHE A 527 7.78 34.32 -9.78
CA PHE A 527 6.33 34.36 -9.95
C PHE A 527 6.02 35.67 -10.67
N GLN A 528 6.25 35.70 -12.00
CA GLN A 528 5.72 36.79 -12.79
C GLN A 528 4.20 36.75 -12.61
N LEU A 529 3.65 37.87 -12.16
CA LEU A 529 2.22 38.12 -12.09
C LEU A 529 1.71 38.73 -13.41
N PRO A 530 1.42 37.95 -14.47
CA PRO A 530 0.39 38.33 -15.42
C PRO A 530 -0.87 37.50 -15.12
N GLN A 531 -1.98 38.23 -14.93
CA GLN A 531 -3.38 37.79 -14.89
C GLN A 531 -3.67 36.28 -14.87
N LEU A 532 -4.21 35.80 -13.73
CA LEU A 532 -4.93 34.53 -13.51
C LEU A 532 -4.31 33.24 -14.10
N ALA A 533 -3.65 32.41 -13.29
CA ALA A 533 -3.52 30.97 -13.62
C ALA A 533 -3.15 30.00 -12.48
N ALA A 534 -2.49 30.42 -11.39
CA ALA A 534 -2.08 29.50 -10.33
C ALA A 534 -2.69 29.89 -8.97
N VAL A 535 -3.80 29.25 -8.60
CA VAL A 535 -4.39 29.37 -7.26
C VAL A 535 -3.87 28.21 -6.42
N SER A 536 -3.09 28.50 -5.38
CA SER A 536 -2.82 27.53 -4.31
C SER A 536 -4.06 27.40 -3.44
N THR A 537 -4.63 26.20 -3.28
CA THR A 537 -5.71 25.94 -2.31
C THR A 537 -5.21 25.06 -1.18
N MET A 538 -5.40 25.52 0.04
CA MET A 538 -4.99 24.82 1.26
C MET A 538 -6.21 24.46 2.10
N THR A 539 -6.27 23.22 2.56
CA THR A 539 -7.25 22.83 3.58
C THR A 539 -6.53 22.04 4.67
N ALA A 540 -6.58 22.55 5.90
CA ALA A 540 -6.12 21.85 7.09
C ALA A 540 -7.32 21.71 8.02
N HIS A 541 -7.78 20.49 8.25
CA HIS A 541 -8.93 20.24 9.12
C HIS A 541 -8.64 19.18 10.16
N VAL A 542 -9.11 19.42 11.38
CA VAL A 542 -9.04 18.47 12.48
C VAL A 542 -10.46 18.16 12.98
N GLY A 543 -10.89 16.91 12.99
CA GLY A 543 -12.21 16.47 13.45
C GLY A 543 -13.35 16.73 12.44
N ALA A 544 -14.56 17.00 12.94
CA ALA A 544 -15.80 17.06 12.13
C ALA A 544 -16.28 18.47 11.78
N GLY A 545 -15.36 19.42 11.65
CA GLY A 545 -15.69 20.78 11.27
C GLY A 545 -16.40 20.86 9.91
N PRO A 546 -17.33 21.80 9.71
CA PRO A 546 -17.97 22.02 8.41
C PRO A 546 -16.93 22.40 7.35
N VAL A 547 -16.94 21.71 6.21
CA VAL A 547 -16.09 22.01 5.05
C VAL A 547 -16.96 22.62 3.95
N ASN A 548 -16.75 23.90 3.62
CA ASN A 548 -17.42 24.53 2.47
C ASN A 548 -16.40 25.23 1.55
N PRO A 549 -15.73 24.48 0.65
CA PRO A 549 -14.80 25.04 -0.31
C PRO A 549 -15.49 25.82 -1.46
N ALA A 550 -16.83 25.76 -1.56
CA ALA A 550 -17.60 26.41 -2.63
C ALA A 550 -17.94 27.89 -2.35
N ALA A 551 -17.46 28.46 -1.24
CA ALA A 551 -17.83 29.81 -0.78
C ALA A 551 -16.72 30.87 -0.99
N LEU A 552 -16.07 30.91 -2.16
CA LEU A 552 -15.22 32.07 -2.52
C LEU A 552 -16.03 33.25 -3.07
N GLY A 553 -17.32 33.36 -2.71
CA GLY A 553 -18.03 34.63 -2.76
C GLY A 553 -17.34 35.59 -1.81
N LEU A 554 -16.24 36.20 -2.27
CA LEU A 554 -15.38 37.07 -1.49
C LEU A 554 -16.27 38.13 -0.84
N GLY A 555 -16.13 38.29 0.48
CA GLY A 555 -16.76 39.40 1.17
C GLY A 555 -16.37 40.73 0.50
N ALA A 556 -17.27 41.71 0.53
CA ALA A 556 -17.09 42.93 -0.25
C ALA A 556 -15.80 43.67 0.13
N ASN A 557 -15.39 43.60 1.40
CA ASN A 557 -14.15 44.23 1.87
C ASN A 557 -12.92 43.45 1.39
N VAL A 558 -12.93 42.12 1.51
CA VAL A 558 -11.81 41.27 1.05
C VAL A 558 -11.63 41.37 -0.46
N ALA A 559 -12.72 41.32 -1.22
CA ALA A 559 -12.71 41.47 -2.68
C ALA A 559 -12.14 42.83 -3.12
N ALA A 560 -12.49 43.90 -2.40
CA ALA A 560 -12.00 45.25 -2.70
C ALA A 560 -10.51 45.42 -2.35
N ALA A 561 -10.03 44.76 -1.28
CA ALA A 561 -8.67 44.94 -0.81
C ALA A 561 -7.64 44.03 -1.47
N ILE A 562 -8.04 42.85 -1.96
CA ILE A 562 -7.13 41.84 -2.51
C ILE A 562 -7.42 41.59 -4.00
N PRO A 563 -6.98 42.50 -4.89
CA PRO A 563 -7.21 42.38 -6.33
C PRO A 563 -6.36 41.27 -6.97
N THR A 564 -5.26 40.87 -6.31
CA THR A 564 -4.37 39.81 -6.77
C THR A 564 -4.27 38.71 -5.72
N VAL A 565 -4.85 37.54 -6.00
CA VAL A 565 -4.81 36.38 -5.12
C VAL A 565 -3.55 35.56 -5.37
N LEU A 566 -2.76 35.35 -4.32
CA LEU A 566 -1.59 34.47 -4.29
C LEU A 566 -1.94 33.06 -3.80
N GLY A 567 -2.97 32.93 -2.96
CA GLY A 567 -3.45 31.65 -2.47
C GLY A 567 -4.72 31.78 -1.65
N THR A 568 -5.38 30.66 -1.39
CA THR A 568 -6.52 30.56 -0.48
C THR A 568 -6.30 29.43 0.49
N GLY A 569 -6.91 29.52 1.67
CA GLY A 569 -6.83 28.47 2.66
C GLY A 569 -8.06 28.37 3.55
N VAL A 570 -8.24 27.20 4.13
CA VAL A 570 -9.26 26.91 5.14
C VAL A 570 -8.60 26.22 6.31
N HIS A 571 -8.86 26.73 7.51
CA HIS A 571 -8.55 26.06 8.76
C HIS A 571 -9.87 25.67 9.41
N ALA A 572 -9.97 24.42 9.85
CA ALA A 572 -11.12 23.93 10.58
C ALA A 572 -10.68 23.02 11.72
N ALA A 573 -11.31 23.17 12.89
CA ALA A 573 -11.12 22.26 13.99
C ALA A 573 -12.46 22.00 14.68
N GLY A 574 -12.68 20.79 15.18
CA GLY A 574 -13.86 20.50 15.98
C GLY A 574 -13.86 19.13 16.63
N ILE A 575 -14.76 18.97 17.60
CA ILE A 575 -14.94 17.78 18.42
C ILE A 575 -16.41 17.36 18.39
N GLU A 576 -16.67 16.08 18.16
CA GLU A 576 -18.02 15.51 18.05
C GLU A 576 -18.56 14.93 19.35
N ALA A 577 -17.71 14.67 20.36
CA ALA A 577 -18.09 14.03 21.61
C ALA A 577 -17.58 14.82 22.83
N PRO A 578 -18.31 14.83 23.97
CA PRO A 578 -17.81 15.40 25.22
C PRO A 578 -16.52 14.70 25.65
N LEU A 579 -15.50 15.48 26.01
CA LEU A 579 -14.26 14.96 26.59
C LEU A 579 -14.53 14.67 28.07
N SER A 580 -14.06 13.52 28.58
CA SER A 580 -14.37 13.11 29.96
C SER A 580 -13.67 13.98 30.99
N GLU A 581 -12.40 14.38 30.81
CA GLU A 581 -11.64 15.07 31.88
C GLU A 581 -10.54 16.07 31.44
N THR A 582 -10.13 16.13 30.17
CA THR A 582 -9.06 17.06 29.70
C THR A 582 -9.45 17.87 28.46
N PRO A 583 -9.08 19.17 28.38
CA PRO A 583 -9.28 19.95 27.15
C PRO A 583 -8.47 19.36 26.00
N ALA A 584 -9.08 19.20 24.83
CA ALA A 584 -8.36 18.79 23.64
C ALA A 584 -7.81 20.01 22.92
N VAL A 585 -6.57 19.91 22.47
CA VAL A 585 -5.88 20.95 21.71
C VAL A 585 -5.74 20.48 20.26
N LEU A 586 -6.44 21.17 19.36
CA LEU A 586 -6.46 20.86 17.94
C LEU A 586 -5.65 21.92 17.20
N ALA A 587 -4.56 21.51 16.56
CA ALA A 587 -3.68 22.42 15.83
C ALA A 587 -3.76 22.20 14.32
N THR A 588 -3.92 23.29 13.59
CA THR A 588 -3.91 23.31 12.13
C THR A 588 -2.86 24.31 11.66
N THR A 589 -1.96 23.88 10.79
CA THR A 589 -0.92 24.73 10.23
C THR A 589 -1.03 24.80 8.72
N GLY A 590 -0.95 26.02 8.22
CA GLY A 590 -0.91 26.34 6.82
C GLY A 590 0.37 27.07 6.43
N GLU A 591 1.10 26.54 5.46
CA GLU A 591 2.37 27.15 4.99
C GLU A 591 2.31 27.55 3.51
N PHE A 592 2.79 28.76 3.23
CA PHE A 592 2.96 29.30 1.89
C PHE A 592 4.42 29.70 1.69
N SER A 593 5.10 29.05 0.74
CA SER A 593 6.43 29.48 0.30
C SER A 593 6.36 30.02 -1.12
N PHE A 594 6.61 31.31 -1.29
CA PHE A 594 6.55 32.03 -2.57
C PHE A 594 7.73 32.99 -2.70
N ALA A 595 7.93 33.56 -3.88
CA ALA A 595 8.93 34.60 -4.11
C ALA A 595 8.24 35.87 -4.60
N THR A 596 8.75 37.01 -4.16
CA THR A 596 8.31 38.34 -4.59
C THR A 596 9.39 38.97 -5.46
N ASP A 597 9.03 39.45 -6.65
CA ASP A 597 9.98 40.06 -7.58
C ASP A 597 10.39 41.48 -7.13
N SER A 598 9.55 42.13 -6.33
CA SER A 598 9.75 43.46 -5.77
C SER A 598 9.20 43.53 -4.35
N ALA A 599 9.51 44.63 -3.65
CA ALA A 599 8.87 44.89 -2.37
C ALA A 599 7.38 45.15 -2.57
N GLN A 600 6.52 44.46 -1.83
CA GLN A 600 5.07 44.59 -1.94
C GLN A 600 4.39 44.43 -0.58
N ARG A 601 3.20 45.03 -0.40
CA ARG A 601 2.37 44.79 0.79
C ARG A 601 1.62 43.48 0.63
N LEU A 602 1.68 42.65 1.66
CA LEU A 602 0.98 41.37 1.70
C LEU A 602 -0.25 41.52 2.58
N LEU A 603 -1.39 41.11 2.03
CA LEU A 603 -2.69 41.18 2.69
C LEU A 603 -3.22 39.77 2.91
N LEU A 604 -3.79 39.55 4.09
CA LEU A 604 -4.53 38.33 4.43
C LEU A 604 -5.99 38.70 4.69
N GLY A 605 -6.87 38.27 3.80
CA GLY A 605 -8.31 38.51 3.92
C GLY A 605 -9.01 37.29 4.50
N PHE A 606 -9.69 37.44 5.62
CA PHE A 606 -10.59 36.43 6.17
C PHE A 606 -11.98 36.61 5.56
N VAL A 607 -12.44 35.60 4.83
CA VAL A 607 -13.65 35.68 4.01
C VAL A 607 -14.89 35.39 4.84
N SER A 608 -14.86 34.28 5.55
CA SER A 608 -16.00 33.80 6.33
C SER A 608 -15.55 32.86 7.44
N SER A 609 -16.27 32.86 8.55
CA SER A 609 -16.20 31.80 9.55
C SER A 609 -17.45 30.92 9.53
N THR A 610 -17.33 29.69 10.01
CA THR A 610 -18.46 28.79 10.21
C THR A 610 -18.25 28.07 11.54
N PHE A 611 -19.33 27.88 12.30
CA PHE A 611 -19.25 27.18 13.58
C PHE A 611 -20.45 26.23 13.75
N THR A 612 -20.28 25.22 14.60
CA THR A 612 -21.35 24.26 14.92
C THR A 612 -21.15 23.76 16.36
N GLY A 613 -22.23 23.54 17.11
CA GLY A 613 -22.15 23.08 18.51
C GLY A 613 -21.84 24.20 19.51
N GLY A 614 -21.18 23.85 20.62
CA GLY A 614 -20.71 24.78 21.64
C GLY A 614 -19.56 25.68 21.17
N SER A 615 -19.23 26.70 21.96
CA SER A 615 -18.05 27.55 21.74
C SER A 615 -16.75 26.77 21.99
N PHE A 616 -15.63 27.28 21.47
CA PHE A 616 -14.29 26.92 21.97
C PHE A 616 -13.98 27.71 23.25
N ASP A 617 -13.02 27.23 24.05
CA ASP A 617 -12.48 27.96 25.21
C ASP A 617 -11.43 28.98 24.80
N ALA A 618 -10.56 28.58 23.87
CA ALA A 618 -9.53 29.44 23.28
C ALA A 618 -9.29 29.09 21.81
N LEU A 619 -9.10 30.13 20.99
CA LEU A 619 -8.54 30.04 19.66
C LEU A 619 -7.30 30.93 19.63
N ASP A 620 -6.13 30.35 19.40
CA ASP A 620 -4.88 31.07 19.22
C ASP A 620 -4.52 31.08 17.74
N LEU A 621 -4.33 32.27 17.17
CA LEU A 621 -3.87 32.48 15.80
C LEU A 621 -2.47 33.09 15.84
N THR A 622 -1.53 32.45 15.15
CA THR A 622 -0.18 32.97 14.94
C THR A 622 0.13 33.03 13.45
N ILE A 623 0.68 34.14 13.00
CA ILE A 623 1.14 34.33 11.63
C ILE A 623 2.61 34.72 11.72
N SER A 624 3.47 34.02 10.99
CA SER A 624 4.89 34.33 10.92
C SER A 624 5.41 34.30 9.50
N ASN A 625 6.47 35.06 9.21
CA ASN A 625 7.20 34.99 7.96
C ASN A 625 8.68 34.73 8.25
N ASN A 626 9.26 33.69 7.63
CA ASN A 626 10.67 33.32 7.83
C ASN A 626 11.05 33.17 9.33
N GLY A 627 10.12 32.66 10.13
CA GLY A 627 10.28 32.50 11.59
C GLY A 627 10.04 33.77 12.43
N VAL A 628 9.78 34.93 11.81
CA VAL A 628 9.43 36.17 12.52
C VAL A 628 7.92 36.26 12.69
N THR A 629 7.43 36.32 13.93
CA THR A 629 6.00 36.50 14.22
C THR A 629 5.51 37.88 13.79
N LEU A 630 4.53 37.90 12.91
CA LEU A 630 3.85 39.09 12.41
C LEU A 630 2.57 39.38 13.21
N LEU A 631 1.84 38.33 13.59
CA LEU A 631 0.64 38.41 14.41
C LEU A 631 0.62 37.27 15.42
N SER A 632 0.19 37.57 16.63
CA SER A 632 -0.17 36.59 17.66
C SER A 632 -1.44 37.10 18.35
N GLN A 633 -2.56 36.45 18.11
CA GLN A 633 -3.88 36.88 18.58
C GLN A 633 -4.59 35.69 19.24
N SER A 634 -5.12 35.89 20.45
CA SER A 634 -5.93 34.90 21.17
C SER A 634 -7.37 35.37 21.27
N PHE A 635 -8.30 34.45 21.06
CA PHE A 635 -9.73 34.67 21.18
C PHE A 635 -10.29 33.73 22.25
N THR A 636 -10.93 34.29 23.26
CA THR A 636 -11.60 33.53 24.34
C THR A 636 -13.12 33.50 24.18
N THR A 637 -13.65 34.10 23.10
CA THR A 637 -15.08 34.11 22.82
C THR A 637 -15.35 33.91 21.33
N LEU A 638 -16.43 33.19 21.01
CA LEU A 638 -16.90 32.98 19.64
C LEU A 638 -17.25 34.30 18.94
N ALA A 639 -17.84 35.26 19.64
CA ALA A 639 -18.22 36.55 19.06
C ALA A 639 -17.00 37.36 18.58
N ALA A 640 -15.93 37.41 19.38
CA ALA A 640 -14.70 38.09 18.98
C ALA A 640 -14.03 37.42 17.77
N ALA A 641 -13.98 36.09 17.74
CA ALA A 641 -13.45 35.37 16.60
C ALA A 641 -14.31 35.60 15.34
N ASN A 642 -15.64 35.52 15.43
CA ASN A 642 -16.52 35.77 14.29
C ASN A 642 -16.39 37.18 13.72
N LEU A 643 -16.17 38.20 14.56
CA LEU A 643 -15.89 39.55 14.07
C LEU A 643 -14.55 39.64 13.34
N PHE A 644 -13.55 38.89 13.79
CA PHE A 644 -12.21 38.90 13.19
C PHE A 644 -12.12 38.08 11.90
N PHE A 645 -12.86 36.97 11.79
CA PHE A 645 -12.75 36.03 10.67
C PHE A 645 -13.83 36.20 9.57
N ASN A 646 -14.74 37.18 9.70
CA ASN A 646 -15.75 37.49 8.68
C ASN A 646 -15.47 38.82 7.98
N ASP A 647 -15.26 38.77 6.66
CA ASP A 647 -15.02 39.91 5.76
C ASP A 647 -14.01 40.95 6.32
N HIS A 648 -12.91 40.45 6.87
CA HIS A 648 -11.88 41.24 7.52
C HIS A 648 -10.55 41.14 6.77
N VAL A 649 -9.83 42.26 6.62
CA VAL A 649 -8.55 42.31 5.93
C VAL A 649 -7.46 42.70 6.92
N LEU A 650 -6.46 41.83 7.02
CA LEU A 650 -5.26 42.04 7.81
C LEU A 650 -4.10 42.43 6.90
N ASP A 651 -3.49 43.59 7.17
CA ASP A 651 -2.24 43.99 6.54
C ASP A 651 -1.05 43.37 7.29
N LEU A 652 -0.29 42.53 6.60
CA LEU A 652 0.90 41.89 7.15
C LEU A 652 2.16 42.77 7.01
N GLY A 653 2.02 43.95 6.40
CA GLY A 653 3.10 44.91 6.18
C GLY A 653 3.79 44.74 4.81
N SER A 654 4.90 45.45 4.63
CA SER A 654 5.70 45.39 3.41
C SER A 654 6.73 44.27 3.49
N PHE A 655 6.75 43.41 2.48
CA PHE A 655 7.68 42.32 2.30
C PHE A 655 8.67 42.72 1.22
N GLY A 656 9.97 42.54 1.46
CA GLY A 656 11.01 42.79 0.45
C GLY A 656 10.91 41.82 -0.74
N ALA A 657 11.74 42.04 -1.76
CA ALA A 657 11.93 41.06 -2.83
C ALA A 657 12.61 39.78 -2.28
N GLY A 658 12.35 38.64 -2.92
CA GLY A 658 12.95 37.35 -2.58
C GLY A 658 11.98 36.33 -1.99
N SER A 659 12.52 35.25 -1.44
CA SER A 659 11.73 34.14 -0.89
C SER A 659 11.04 34.52 0.42
N GLN A 660 9.73 34.29 0.47
CA GLN A 660 8.88 34.45 1.64
C GLN A 660 8.39 33.06 2.07
N HIS A 661 8.32 32.83 3.37
CA HIS A 661 7.79 31.61 3.96
C HIS A 661 6.80 32.00 5.05
N LEU A 662 5.53 32.14 4.64
CA LEU A 662 4.43 32.53 5.52
C LEU A 662 3.83 31.28 6.17
N VAL A 663 3.78 31.26 7.50
CA VAL A 663 3.16 30.20 8.30
C VAL A 663 1.97 30.80 9.04
N ILE A 664 0.77 30.28 8.77
CA ILE A 664 -0.46 30.58 9.47
C ILE A 664 -0.76 29.37 10.34
N ASN A 665 -0.74 29.53 11.65
CA ASN A 665 -0.99 28.45 12.60
C ASN A 665 -2.17 28.84 13.49
N SER A 666 -3.12 27.93 13.64
CA SER A 666 -4.21 28.08 14.60
C SER A 666 -4.31 26.88 15.52
N SER A 667 -4.49 27.16 16.80
CA SER A 667 -4.73 26.18 17.86
C SER A 667 -6.08 26.44 18.49
N LEU A 668 -6.94 25.44 18.55
CA LEU A 668 -8.24 25.51 19.21
C LEU A 668 -8.28 24.58 20.41
N THR A 669 -8.71 25.13 21.53
CA THR A 669 -8.89 24.41 22.79
C THR A 669 -10.38 24.28 23.07
N TYR A 670 -10.82 23.05 23.33
CA TYR A 670 -12.21 22.72 23.61
C TYR A 670 -12.32 21.88 24.89
N ALA A 671 -13.23 22.29 25.77
CA ALA A 671 -13.72 21.57 26.94
C ALA A 671 -15.09 20.93 26.69
N GLN A 672 -15.79 21.35 25.63
CA GLN A 672 -17.11 20.84 25.24
C GLN A 672 -17.19 20.60 23.72
N GLN A 673 -18.21 19.87 23.29
CA GLN A 673 -18.48 19.61 21.88
C GLN A 673 -18.65 20.93 21.12
N GLY A 674 -17.91 21.10 20.02
CA GLY A 674 -17.95 22.31 19.21
C GLY A 674 -17.01 22.22 18.01
N ALA A 675 -17.25 23.03 17.00
CA ALA A 675 -16.41 23.13 15.81
C ALA A 675 -16.36 24.57 15.31
N TYR A 676 -15.20 24.96 14.78
CA TYR A 676 -14.95 26.26 14.20
C TYR A 676 -14.09 26.13 12.95
N ALA A 677 -14.46 26.85 11.91
CA ALA A 677 -13.71 26.93 10.66
C ALA A 677 -13.65 28.38 10.17
N PHE A 678 -12.58 28.73 9.48
CA PHE A 678 -12.46 30.01 8.79
C PHE A 678 -11.76 29.85 7.45
N ASN A 679 -12.23 30.63 6.47
CA ASN A 679 -11.69 30.72 5.13
C ASN A 679 -10.85 31.99 5.02
N TYR A 680 -9.70 31.92 4.36
CA TYR A 680 -8.86 33.07 4.11
C TYR A 680 -8.29 33.08 2.69
N VAL A 681 -7.89 34.28 2.24
CA VAL A 681 -7.28 34.57 0.95
C VAL A 681 -6.03 35.37 1.21
N LEU A 682 -4.90 34.90 0.67
CA LEU A 682 -3.63 35.59 0.67
C LEU A 682 -3.46 36.31 -0.65
N GLY A 683 -3.03 37.57 -0.61
CA GLY A 683 -2.75 38.30 -1.84
C GLY A 683 -1.97 39.59 -1.64
N GLY A 684 -1.76 40.30 -2.73
CA GLY A 684 -1.06 41.59 -2.75
C GLY A 684 -2.00 42.73 -3.13
N ASP A 685 -1.70 43.91 -2.62
CA ASP A 685 -2.31 45.17 -3.08
C ASP A 685 -1.95 45.40 -4.57
N ALA A 686 -2.87 45.98 -5.36
CA ALA A 686 -2.66 46.28 -6.79
C ALA A 686 -1.55 47.31 -7.05
N LEU A 687 -0.99 47.91 -6.01
CA LEU A 687 -0.20 49.13 -6.10
C LEU A 687 1.28 48.90 -5.82
N PHE A 688 1.99 48.32 -6.80
CA PHE A 688 3.38 48.68 -7.12
C PHE A 688 3.68 48.42 -8.60
N ARG A 689 2.93 49.05 -9.51
CA ARG A 689 3.46 49.28 -10.86
C ARG A 689 4.51 50.37 -10.76
N THR A 690 5.78 49.99 -10.65
CA THR A 690 6.86 50.89 -11.05
C THR A 690 6.62 51.20 -12.52
N SER A 691 6.30 52.45 -12.84
CA SER A 691 6.43 52.92 -14.23
C SER A 691 7.83 52.54 -14.74
N ALA A 692 8.01 52.40 -16.05
CA ALA A 692 9.32 52.14 -16.67
C ALA A 692 10.42 53.18 -16.29
N LEU A 693 10.06 54.22 -15.53
CA LEU A 693 10.91 55.29 -15.01
C LEU A 693 11.14 55.21 -13.47
N GLY A 694 10.71 54.15 -12.78
CA GLY A 694 10.98 53.97 -11.35
C GLY A 694 10.23 54.92 -10.41
N VAL A 695 9.25 55.67 -10.91
CA VAL A 695 8.40 56.55 -10.10
C VAL A 695 7.19 55.76 -9.61
N ALA A 696 6.97 55.76 -8.29
CA ALA A 696 5.78 55.20 -7.66
C ALA A 696 4.55 56.05 -8.02
N THR A 697 3.68 55.55 -8.88
CA THR A 697 2.39 56.17 -9.19
C THR A 697 1.34 55.65 -8.22
N LEU A 698 0.79 56.52 -7.38
CA LEU A 698 -0.41 56.27 -6.57
C LEU A 698 -1.63 56.20 -7.51
N ASP A 699 -1.90 55.04 -8.12
CA ASP A 699 -3.14 54.83 -8.85
C ASP A 699 -4.25 54.38 -7.89
N SER A 700 -5.03 55.34 -7.42
CA SER A 700 -6.44 55.20 -7.05
C SER A 700 -6.86 53.92 -6.31
N VAL A 701 -6.91 54.00 -4.98
CA VAL A 701 -8.05 53.38 -4.27
C VAL A 701 -9.30 53.98 -4.91
N SER A 702 -10.15 53.17 -5.54
CA SER A 702 -11.47 53.68 -5.95
C SER A 702 -12.15 54.14 -4.68
N ALA A 703 -12.33 55.45 -4.52
CA ALA A 703 -12.99 56.01 -3.34
C ALA A 703 -14.36 55.33 -3.23
N VAL A 704 -14.51 54.43 -2.25
CA VAL A 704 -15.82 53.99 -1.80
C VAL A 704 -16.53 55.28 -1.40
N PRO A 705 -17.65 55.66 -2.05
CA PRO A 705 -18.29 56.93 -1.73
C PRO A 705 -18.70 56.88 -0.26
N GLU A 706 -18.11 57.76 0.56
CA GLU A 706 -18.50 57.87 1.95
C GLU A 706 -20.02 58.10 2.05
N PRO A 707 -20.70 57.66 3.11
CA PRO A 707 -22.14 57.91 3.29
C PRO A 707 -22.52 59.40 3.12
N SER A 708 -21.59 60.31 3.39
CA SER A 708 -21.71 61.76 3.15
C SER A 708 -21.79 62.13 1.65
N ALA A 709 -21.11 61.40 0.77
CA ALA A 709 -21.16 61.59 -0.69
C ALA A 709 -22.53 61.18 -1.27
N TRP A 710 -23.13 60.11 -0.76
CA TRP A 710 -24.51 59.73 -1.08
C TRP A 710 -25.52 60.77 -0.60
N LEU A 711 -25.29 61.35 0.58
CA LEU A 711 -26.09 62.44 1.13
C LEU A 711 -25.97 63.73 0.29
N MET A 712 -24.77 64.06 -0.18
CA MET A 712 -24.53 65.22 -1.04
C MET A 712 -25.12 65.04 -2.44
N MET A 713 -25.08 63.82 -2.99
CA MET A 713 -25.68 63.52 -4.30
C MET A 713 -27.21 63.52 -4.25
N SER A 714 -27.81 63.03 -3.16
CA SER A 714 -29.25 63.09 -2.93
C SER A 714 -29.75 64.52 -2.63
N LEU A 715 -28.99 65.32 -1.87
CA LEU A 715 -29.25 66.75 -1.68
C LEU A 715 -29.11 67.54 -2.99
N GLY A 716 -28.11 67.22 -3.82
CA GLY A 716 -27.90 67.84 -5.13
C GLY A 716 -29.03 67.57 -6.12
N MET A 717 -29.52 66.31 -6.19
CA MET A 717 -30.67 65.96 -7.04
C MET A 717 -32.00 66.51 -6.50
N GLY A 718 -32.20 66.51 -5.18
CA GLY A 718 -33.37 67.12 -4.53
C GLY A 718 -33.44 68.64 -4.75
N GLY A 719 -32.29 69.33 -4.71
CA GLY A 719 -32.18 70.76 -4.99
C GLY A 719 -32.52 71.12 -6.44
N MET A 720 -32.06 70.32 -7.42
CA MET A 720 -32.36 70.57 -8.84
C MET A 720 -33.84 70.34 -9.18
N LEU A 721 -34.51 69.37 -8.56
CA LEU A 721 -35.95 69.15 -8.73
C LEU A 721 -36.80 70.32 -8.19
N LEU A 722 -36.39 70.95 -7.08
CA LEU A 722 -37.05 72.14 -6.54
C LEU A 722 -36.83 73.38 -7.42
N VAL A 723 -35.66 73.55 -8.02
CA VAL A 723 -35.37 74.64 -8.96
C VAL A 723 -36.11 74.45 -10.30
N ALA A 724 -36.22 73.22 -10.79
CA ALA A 724 -37.00 72.90 -11.99
C ALA A 724 -38.52 73.17 -11.79
N ARG A 725 -39.04 72.96 -10.58
CA ARG A 725 -40.45 73.24 -10.26
C ARG A 725 -40.77 74.74 -10.21
N ARG A 726 -39.80 75.60 -9.83
CA ARG A 726 -39.96 77.07 -9.82
C ARG A 726 -39.98 77.69 -11.23
N ARG A 727 -39.47 77.01 -12.26
CA ARG A 727 -39.45 77.54 -13.64
C ARG A 727 -40.74 77.32 -14.45
N LYS A 728 -41.75 76.63 -13.90
CA LYS A 728 -43.04 76.39 -14.61
C LYS A 728 -44.18 77.38 -14.28
N SER A 729 -43.96 78.39 -13.44
CA SER A 729 -44.97 79.45 -13.21
C SER A 729 -44.48 80.80 -13.73
N LYS A 730 -44.59 81.01 -15.04
CA LYS A 730 -44.80 82.33 -15.66
C LYS A 730 -45.15 82.16 -17.14
N THR A 731 -46.44 82.04 -17.43
CA THR A 731 -47.03 82.53 -18.68
C THR A 731 -48.42 83.08 -18.36
N VAL A 732 -48.56 84.41 -18.45
CA VAL A 732 -49.83 85.14 -18.53
C VAL A 732 -49.67 86.07 -19.73
N CYS A 733 -50.41 85.76 -20.80
CA CYS A 733 -51.37 86.61 -21.51
C CYS A 733 -51.92 85.79 -22.67
#